data_AF-A0A3D2X289-F1
#
_entry.id   AF-A0A3D2X289-F1
#
_cell.length_a   1.000
_cell.length_b   1.000
_cell.length_c   1.000
_cell.angle_alpha   90.00
_cell.angle_beta   90.00
_cell.angle_gamma   90.00
#
_symmetry.space_group_name_H-M   'P 1'
#
loop_
_entity.id
_entity.type
_entity.pdbx_description
1 polymer ?
#
loop_
_entity_poly.entity_id
_entity_poly.type
_entity_poly.pdbx_seq_one_letter_code
_entity_poly.pdbx_strand_id
1 'polypeptide(L)'
;MKSWINFVMSYPRTVIAFCLFITVLMGWNIPDIVIDSDIKSMLPEDQKIIRSINEIEDIFGGSELIILSIKSDDIFSYATLSKIQQMSDEIENLPAVDRVMSLTNAFELKGTENGFEVRDLIENLPENELEREILRQKVSADDLLYGNIVSRDFQRTSIIAALSGANGNISDETTYRLFTALKNKYEGPEEIHLAGLPLTRWETSRTMQSDMKRLLPLGIVLMIFLLIFSFKSWVGAFLPFAVVIMSIVNTLGVMALLGIKFSFISILIPVMLIAIANDYSIHIIAHYYEEYNLSRTKDKNSILRKTLDHLQTPIFLAGITTVVGFLSLQSHLLPPARQLGLLASFGIILAFLLSVTFVPAALKLLDFPMILKQDGNSKGMNKLLTGWGQFFIRHRKVYLTGSLIFIILIATGIPKIKVDTNPMHYFRKSSEIRVSNDIIDKYFGGSAQLSIRAEGDIKDPAFLHKMEELVDYLEKEPTVSRTISINDQLKKMNRAFHGDSLQYEILPETRNAVAQYLLLFSISGDEDDLSQFVDYEYSQAQILARVNETSSVSMLKLLKDVRQFIKTELVEDNFPVVTGFVAIVGELVDMVVRGQMRSLILSIALVSTLCALIFRSIIGGLLSIVPLTGAIIVVFGLMGHLGIELNVATAMLSSIMIGVGIDYTIHFLYRFRSEVQAGATAQEAVLRTLTTSGKGIIYNALSVIVGFCVLLVSGFLPIYFFGFLIVFSIAACLLGALSVMPALLVIIKPKFIFSKRSGR
;
A
#
# COMPACT_ATOMS: atom_id res chain seq x y z
N MET A 1 30.36 -6.74 -26.11
CA MET A 1 30.35 -7.94 -25.23
C MET A 1 31.60 -8.81 -25.32
N LYS A 2 32.10 -9.23 -26.50
CA LYS A 2 33.30 -10.10 -26.58
C LYS A 2 34.53 -9.57 -25.82
N SER A 3 34.80 -8.26 -25.89
CA SER A 3 35.87 -7.61 -25.10
C SER A 3 35.61 -7.70 -23.58
N TRP A 4 34.36 -7.48 -23.15
CA TRP A 4 33.95 -7.59 -21.75
C TRP A 4 34.10 -9.01 -21.19
N ILE A 5 33.67 -10.02 -21.96
CA ILE A 5 33.82 -11.44 -21.59
C ILE A 5 35.31 -11.79 -21.43
N ASN A 6 36.16 -11.31 -22.34
CA ASN A 6 37.60 -11.51 -22.24
C ASN A 6 38.18 -10.86 -20.97
N PHE A 7 37.76 -9.65 -20.63
CA PHE A 7 38.17 -8.97 -19.40
C PHE A 7 37.78 -9.78 -18.15
N VAL A 8 36.50 -10.18 -18.04
CA VAL A 8 35.98 -10.98 -16.92
C VAL A 8 36.75 -12.29 -16.77
N MET A 9 37.05 -12.96 -17.88
CA MET A 9 37.83 -14.19 -17.85
C MET A 9 39.30 -13.94 -17.55
N SER A 10 39.91 -12.82 -17.95
CA SER A 10 41.33 -12.55 -17.67
C SER A 10 41.58 -12.20 -16.19
N TYR A 11 40.63 -11.54 -15.52
CA TYR A 11 40.79 -11.05 -14.14
C TYR A 11 39.67 -11.51 -13.19
N PRO A 12 39.40 -12.82 -13.07
CA PRO A 12 38.22 -13.31 -12.35
C PRO A 12 38.26 -13.00 -10.84
N ARG A 13 39.45 -13.04 -10.21
CA ARG A 13 39.60 -12.71 -8.78
C ARG A 13 39.29 -11.24 -8.50
N THR A 14 39.78 -10.35 -9.37
CA THR A 14 39.56 -8.90 -9.25
C THR A 14 38.08 -8.55 -9.44
N VAL A 15 37.41 -9.19 -10.41
CA VAL A 15 35.97 -8.98 -10.65
C VAL A 15 35.15 -9.41 -9.43
N ILE A 16 35.41 -10.60 -8.88
CA ILE A 16 34.70 -11.08 -7.67
C ILE A 16 34.94 -10.14 -6.48
N ALA A 17 36.20 -9.76 -6.23
CA ALA A 17 36.55 -8.86 -5.14
C ALA A 17 35.86 -7.50 -5.29
N PHE A 18 35.77 -6.96 -6.51
CA PHE A 18 35.09 -5.71 -6.80
C PHE A 18 33.58 -5.80 -6.55
N CYS A 19 32.91 -6.86 -7.03
CA CYS A 19 31.49 -7.08 -6.77
C CYS A 19 31.19 -7.16 -5.27
N LEU A 20 31.99 -7.93 -4.52
CA LEU A 20 31.85 -8.05 -3.07
C LEU A 20 32.14 -6.72 -2.35
N PHE A 21 33.17 -5.98 -2.77
CA PHE A 21 33.49 -4.68 -2.20
C PHE A 21 32.35 -3.68 -2.36
N ILE A 22 31.76 -3.58 -3.57
CA ILE A 22 30.59 -2.72 -3.80
C ILE A 22 29.41 -3.16 -2.93
N THR A 23 29.12 -4.47 -2.84
CA THR A 23 28.03 -4.97 -2.01
C THR A 23 28.23 -4.64 -0.53
N VAL A 24 29.44 -4.79 0.00
CA VAL A 24 29.75 -4.41 1.39
C VAL A 24 29.61 -2.91 1.60
N LEU A 25 30.12 -2.10 0.65
CA LEU A 25 30.02 -0.64 0.70
C LEU A 25 28.56 -0.16 0.69
N MET A 26 27.72 -0.72 -0.19
CA MET A 26 26.29 -0.40 -0.23
C MET A 26 25.58 -0.91 1.01
N GLY A 27 25.89 -2.13 1.46
CA GLY A 27 25.31 -2.75 2.65
C GLY A 27 25.57 -1.98 3.94
N TRP A 28 26.67 -1.23 4.02
CA TRP A 28 26.99 -0.37 5.16
C TRP A 28 25.94 0.72 5.42
N ASN A 29 25.23 1.18 4.38
CA ASN A 29 24.22 2.23 4.49
C ASN A 29 22.81 1.71 4.84
N ILE A 30 22.57 0.39 4.76
CA ILE A 30 21.24 -0.18 5.01
C ILE A 30 20.67 0.15 6.41
N PRO A 31 21.47 0.19 7.49
CA PRO A 31 20.97 0.59 8.81
C PRO A 31 20.38 2.01 8.86
N ASP A 32 20.76 2.90 7.94
CA ASP A 32 20.30 4.29 7.89
C ASP A 32 18.93 4.45 7.19
N ILE A 33 18.32 3.35 6.74
CA ILE A 33 17.00 3.37 6.11
C ILE A 33 15.93 3.77 7.14
N VAL A 34 15.27 4.90 6.88
CA VAL A 34 14.12 5.37 7.67
C VAL A 34 12.84 4.67 7.18
N ILE A 35 12.09 4.06 8.10
CA ILE A 35 10.78 3.47 7.83
C ILE A 35 9.70 4.55 7.91
N ASP A 36 8.83 4.62 6.91
CA ASP A 36 7.70 5.56 6.86
C ASP A 36 6.39 4.79 6.67
N SER A 37 5.55 4.85 7.70
CA SER A 37 4.22 4.22 7.72
C SER A 37 3.09 5.25 7.58
N ASP A 38 3.40 6.54 7.40
CA ASP A 38 2.39 7.57 7.30
C ASP A 38 1.69 7.52 5.93
N ILE A 39 0.36 7.58 5.94
CA ILE A 39 -0.44 7.68 4.73
C ILE A 39 -0.22 9.00 3.99
N LYS A 40 0.12 10.09 4.71
CA LYS A 40 0.51 11.38 4.13
C LYS A 40 1.69 11.22 3.15
N SER A 41 2.64 10.32 3.46
CA SER A 41 3.82 10.05 2.61
C SER A 41 3.48 9.38 1.25
N MET A 42 2.25 8.87 1.09
CA MET A 42 1.79 8.31 -0.17
C MET A 42 1.38 9.37 -1.19
N LEU A 43 1.23 10.62 -0.75
CA LEU A 43 0.93 11.76 -1.61
C LEU A 43 2.22 12.50 -1.99
N PRO A 44 2.28 13.14 -3.17
CA PRO A 44 3.36 14.05 -3.52
C PRO A 44 3.40 15.25 -2.55
N GLU A 45 4.61 15.61 -2.11
CA GLU A 45 4.85 16.71 -1.15
C GLU A 45 4.38 18.08 -1.66
N ASP A 46 4.30 18.27 -2.98
CA ASP A 46 3.93 19.53 -3.62
C ASP A 46 2.40 19.73 -3.74
N GLN A 47 1.58 18.77 -3.31
CA GLN A 47 0.13 18.91 -3.42
C GLN A 47 -0.45 19.94 -2.47
N LYS A 48 -1.48 20.66 -2.95
CA LYS A 48 -2.28 21.61 -2.17
C LYS A 48 -2.79 20.99 -0.86
N ILE A 49 -3.18 19.72 -0.89
CA ILE A 49 -3.75 19.04 0.29
C ILE A 49 -2.76 18.92 1.46
N ILE A 50 -1.48 18.64 1.20
CA ILE A 50 -0.47 18.53 2.26
C ILE A 50 -0.23 19.89 2.91
N ARG A 51 -0.15 20.95 2.11
CA ARG A 51 -0.02 22.33 2.63
C ARG A 51 -1.22 22.72 3.47
N SER A 52 -2.43 22.42 2.99
CA SER A 52 -3.68 22.68 3.70
C SER A 52 -3.80 21.96 5.04
N ILE A 53 -3.23 20.75 5.18
CA ILE A 53 -3.18 20.04 6.46
C ILE A 53 -2.26 20.77 7.44
N ASN A 54 -1.03 21.07 6.99
CA ASN A 54 -0.05 21.75 7.83
C ASN A 54 -0.54 23.14 8.26
N GLU A 55 -1.18 23.89 7.35
CA GLU A 55 -1.79 25.19 7.68
C GLU A 55 -2.85 25.07 8.79
N ILE A 56 -3.72 24.06 8.73
CA ILE A 56 -4.72 23.84 9.79
C ILE A 56 -4.05 23.45 11.12
N GLU A 57 -3.07 22.54 11.06
CA GLU A 57 -2.31 22.09 12.24
C GLU A 57 -1.56 23.25 12.91
N ASP A 58 -1.04 24.20 12.12
CA ASP A 58 -0.33 25.38 12.61
C ASP A 58 -1.26 26.42 13.27
N ILE A 59 -2.51 26.54 12.82
CA ILE A 59 -3.46 27.54 13.31
C ILE A 59 -4.25 27.04 14.53
N PHE A 60 -4.82 25.83 14.44
CA PHE A 60 -5.78 25.33 15.43
C PHE A 60 -5.19 24.27 16.37
N GLY A 61 -3.91 23.94 16.23
CA GLY A 61 -3.23 22.94 17.05
C GLY A 61 -3.54 21.50 16.66
N GLY A 62 -3.28 20.57 17.58
CA GLY A 62 -3.22 19.12 17.35
C GLY A 62 -4.35 18.52 16.50
N SER A 63 -4.04 18.10 15.26
CA SER A 63 -4.99 17.44 14.37
C SER A 63 -5.12 15.93 14.59
N GLU A 64 -4.17 15.34 15.33
CA GLU A 64 -4.10 13.91 15.57
C GLU A 64 -4.66 13.58 16.95
N LEU A 65 -5.62 12.64 16.97
CA LEU A 65 -6.31 12.24 18.18
C LEU A 65 -5.97 10.81 18.57
N ILE A 66 -5.86 10.59 19.88
CA ILE A 66 -5.94 9.27 20.51
C ILE A 66 -7.21 9.22 21.33
N ILE A 67 -8.03 8.20 21.09
CA ILE A 67 -9.29 7.99 21.80
C ILE A 67 -9.16 6.73 22.64
N LEU A 68 -9.43 6.87 23.93
CA LEU A 68 -9.60 5.77 24.86
C LEU A 68 -11.10 5.56 25.07
N SER A 69 -11.60 4.36 24.86
CA SER A 69 -12.98 3.98 25.19
C SER A 69 -12.98 3.14 26.45
N ILE A 70 -13.71 3.59 27.47
CA ILE A 70 -13.81 2.93 28.77
C ILE A 70 -15.25 2.45 28.91
N LYS A 71 -15.43 1.14 29.06
CA LYS A 71 -16.73 0.51 29.31
C LYS A 71 -16.85 0.15 30.78
N SER A 72 -17.95 0.54 31.41
CA SER A 72 -18.28 0.21 32.79
C SER A 72 -19.77 -0.13 32.91
N ASP A 73 -20.15 -0.87 33.94
CA ASP A 73 -21.57 -1.09 34.28
C ASP A 73 -22.24 0.22 34.72
N ASP A 74 -21.48 1.11 35.38
CA ASP A 74 -21.90 2.47 35.74
C ASP A 74 -20.75 3.47 35.56
N ILE A 75 -20.75 4.17 34.43
CA ILE A 75 -19.75 5.20 34.10
C ILE A 75 -19.83 6.43 35.00
N PHE A 76 -20.94 6.61 35.73
CA PHE A 76 -21.14 7.74 36.65
C PHE A 76 -20.77 7.37 38.10
N SER A 77 -20.32 6.14 38.36
CA SER A 77 -19.89 5.73 39.69
C SER A 77 -18.65 6.51 40.13
N TYR A 78 -18.53 6.79 41.43
CA TYR A 78 -17.34 7.43 42.00
C TYR A 78 -16.05 6.71 41.59
N ALA A 79 -16.05 5.38 41.63
CA ALA A 79 -14.88 4.58 41.27
C ALA A 79 -14.46 4.76 39.81
N THR A 80 -15.41 4.72 38.88
CA THR A 80 -15.12 4.90 37.45
C THR A 80 -14.74 6.36 37.13
N LEU A 81 -15.43 7.35 37.69
CA LEU A 81 -15.11 8.77 37.48
C LEU A 81 -13.76 9.16 38.09
N SER A 82 -13.44 8.69 39.30
CA SER A 82 -12.12 8.93 39.91
C SER A 82 -11.00 8.36 39.04
N LYS A 83 -11.23 7.20 38.43
CA LYS A 83 -10.30 6.56 37.52
C LYS A 83 -10.14 7.34 36.22
N ILE A 84 -11.23 7.84 35.64
CA ILE A 84 -11.21 8.69 34.45
C ILE A 84 -10.44 9.98 34.74
N GLN A 85 -10.69 10.63 35.88
CA GLN A 85 -9.99 11.84 36.29
C GLN A 85 -8.48 11.60 36.39
N GLN A 86 -8.05 10.57 37.12
CA GLN A 86 -6.62 10.22 37.23
C GLN A 86 -5.99 9.89 35.87
N MET A 87 -6.71 9.20 34.99
CA MET A 87 -6.25 8.93 33.64
C MET A 87 -6.11 10.21 32.82
N SER A 88 -7.10 11.11 32.86
CA SER A 88 -7.08 12.38 32.15
C SER A 88 -5.91 13.25 32.61
N ASP A 89 -5.73 13.39 33.92
CA ASP A 89 -4.62 14.16 34.51
C ASP A 89 -3.25 13.58 34.10
N GLU A 90 -3.10 12.25 34.11
CA GLU A 90 -1.85 11.61 33.66
C GLU A 90 -1.58 11.80 32.17
N ILE A 91 -2.62 11.78 31.34
CA ILE A 91 -2.52 11.98 29.89
C ILE A 91 -2.17 13.44 29.57
N GLU A 92 -2.80 14.40 30.26
CA GLU A 92 -2.58 15.83 30.07
C GLU A 92 -1.15 16.25 30.43
N ASN A 93 -0.56 15.60 31.42
CA ASN A 93 0.84 15.81 31.78
C ASN A 93 1.86 15.15 30.81
N LEU A 94 1.41 14.44 29.77
CA LEU A 94 2.31 13.85 28.78
C LEU A 94 2.84 14.94 27.83
N PRO A 95 4.15 15.00 27.55
CA PRO A 95 4.71 16.04 26.69
C PRO A 95 4.25 16.01 25.22
N ALA A 96 3.59 14.93 24.78
CA ALA A 96 3.05 14.78 23.42
C ALA A 96 1.61 15.27 23.30
N VAL A 97 0.94 15.50 24.42
CA VAL A 97 -0.49 15.80 24.48
C VAL A 97 -0.64 17.30 24.62
N ASP A 98 -1.41 17.86 23.70
CA ASP A 98 -1.78 19.27 23.68
C ASP A 98 -2.97 19.52 24.60
N ARG A 99 -3.93 18.58 24.58
CA ARG A 99 -5.21 18.70 25.27
C ARG A 99 -5.83 17.36 25.53
N VAL A 100 -6.59 17.26 26.62
CA VAL A 100 -7.41 16.11 26.95
C VAL A 100 -8.86 16.53 27.09
N MET A 101 -9.78 15.77 26.49
CA MET A 101 -11.22 15.91 26.70
C MET A 101 -11.77 14.62 27.27
N SER A 102 -12.51 14.72 28.38
CA SER A 102 -13.10 13.60 29.10
C SER A 102 -14.35 14.05 29.84
N LEU A 103 -15.09 13.12 30.43
CA LEU A 103 -16.26 13.47 31.23
C LEU A 103 -15.89 14.29 32.49
N THR A 104 -14.69 14.11 33.03
CA THR A 104 -14.27 14.69 34.32
C THR A 104 -13.64 16.07 34.22
N ASN A 105 -13.22 16.48 33.03
CA ASN A 105 -12.73 17.84 32.75
C ASN A 105 -13.64 18.58 31.75
N ALA A 106 -14.84 18.05 31.50
CA ALA A 106 -15.86 18.78 30.77
C ALA A 106 -16.33 19.99 31.59
N PHE A 107 -16.63 21.10 30.92
CA PHE A 107 -17.24 22.27 31.54
C PHE A 107 -18.74 22.37 31.22
N GLU A 108 -19.47 23.08 32.07
CA GLU A 108 -20.82 23.56 31.82
C GLU A 108 -20.86 25.10 31.78
N LEU A 109 -21.71 25.64 30.92
CA LEU A 109 -22.03 27.07 30.91
C LEU A 109 -23.28 27.28 31.74
N LYS A 110 -23.17 28.08 32.80
CA LYS A 110 -24.27 28.31 33.74
C LYS A 110 -24.69 29.78 33.72
N GLY A 111 -25.98 30.03 33.53
CA GLY A 111 -26.52 31.38 33.57
C GLY A 111 -26.38 32.05 34.95
N THR A 112 -26.07 33.35 34.94
CA THR A 112 -25.98 34.21 36.13
C THR A 112 -26.71 35.54 35.89
N GLU A 113 -26.90 36.36 36.93
CA GLU A 113 -27.53 37.68 36.79
C GLU A 113 -26.77 38.61 35.83
N ASN A 114 -25.45 38.41 35.66
CA ASN A 114 -24.58 39.24 34.83
C ASN A 114 -24.20 38.57 33.49
N GLY A 115 -24.80 37.43 33.14
CA GLY A 115 -24.51 36.68 31.92
C GLY A 115 -24.39 35.19 32.17
N PHE A 116 -23.19 34.62 32.00
CA PHE A 116 -22.91 33.23 32.33
C PHE A 116 -21.51 33.09 32.94
N GLU A 117 -21.28 31.95 33.59
CA GLU A 117 -19.96 31.52 34.07
C GLU A 117 -19.65 30.14 33.48
N VAL A 118 -18.39 29.93 33.11
CA VAL A 118 -17.83 28.61 32.82
C VAL A 118 -17.50 27.93 34.14
N ARG A 119 -17.95 26.69 34.33
CA ARG A 119 -17.68 25.88 35.53
C ARG A 119 -17.39 24.45 35.14
N ASP A 120 -16.66 23.73 35.98
CA ASP A 120 -16.50 22.29 35.80
C ASP A 120 -17.86 21.59 35.89
N LEU A 121 -18.14 20.68 34.94
CA LEU A 121 -19.36 19.86 34.95
C LEU A 121 -19.45 19.03 36.24
N ILE A 122 -18.29 18.58 36.74
CA ILE A 122 -18.12 17.76 37.94
C ILE A 122 -17.19 18.48 38.93
N GLU A 123 -17.74 19.39 39.74
CA GLU A 123 -16.99 20.04 40.83
C GLU A 123 -16.56 19.04 41.92
N ASN A 124 -17.45 18.09 42.25
CA ASN A 124 -17.19 17.00 43.19
C ASN A 124 -17.70 15.69 42.59
N LEU A 125 -16.93 14.61 42.78
CA LEU A 125 -17.35 13.29 42.32
C LEU A 125 -18.63 12.85 43.04
N PRO A 126 -19.61 12.28 42.32
CA PRO A 126 -20.91 11.93 42.90
C PRO A 126 -20.76 10.75 43.88
N GLU A 127 -21.20 10.95 45.13
CA GLU A 127 -21.10 9.96 46.20
C GLU A 127 -22.38 9.12 46.35
N ASN A 128 -23.52 9.65 45.89
CA ASN A 128 -24.83 9.02 46.05
C ASN A 128 -25.59 8.88 44.72
N GLU A 129 -26.68 8.13 44.73
CA GLU A 129 -27.50 7.85 43.54
C GLU A 129 -28.16 9.11 42.96
N LEU A 130 -28.54 10.07 43.81
CA LEU A 130 -29.18 11.31 43.37
C LEU A 130 -28.21 12.18 42.55
N GLU A 131 -26.97 12.35 43.03
CA GLU A 131 -25.93 13.11 42.34
C GLU A 131 -25.56 12.45 41.00
N ARG A 132 -25.49 11.12 40.94
CA ARG A 132 -25.26 10.37 39.69
C ARG A 132 -26.38 10.60 38.68
N GLU A 133 -27.63 10.60 39.12
CA GLU A 133 -28.77 10.82 38.23
C GLU A 133 -28.84 12.28 37.74
N ILE A 134 -28.47 13.25 38.57
CA ILE A 134 -28.33 14.65 38.15
C ILE A 134 -27.23 14.78 37.09
N LEU A 135 -26.06 14.19 37.31
CA LEU A 135 -24.96 14.21 36.33
C LEU A 135 -25.38 13.53 35.03
N ARG A 136 -26.09 12.39 35.10
CA ARG A 136 -26.65 11.71 33.93
C ARG A 136 -27.60 12.63 33.15
N GLN A 137 -28.48 13.35 33.84
CA GLN A 137 -29.40 14.30 33.19
C GLN A 137 -28.64 15.45 32.51
N LYS A 138 -27.65 16.04 33.19
CA LYS A 138 -26.78 17.08 32.63
C LYS A 138 -26.10 16.60 31.35
N VAL A 139 -25.46 15.43 31.40
CA VAL A 139 -24.80 14.82 30.24
C VAL A 139 -25.79 14.58 29.11
N SER A 140 -26.97 14.01 29.40
CA SER A 140 -27.99 13.72 28.38
C SER A 140 -28.60 14.96 27.72
N ALA A 141 -28.53 16.10 28.40
CA ALA A 141 -29.02 17.39 27.92
C ALA A 141 -27.96 18.18 27.14
N ASP A 142 -26.70 17.74 27.19
CA ASP A 142 -25.60 18.35 26.47
C ASP A 142 -25.21 17.44 25.29
N ASP A 143 -25.60 17.86 24.09
CA ASP A 143 -25.26 17.10 22.90
C ASP A 143 -23.73 16.98 22.76
N LEU A 144 -22.89 17.98 23.06
CA LEU A 144 -21.42 17.88 22.89
C LEU A 144 -20.80 16.78 23.76
N LEU A 145 -21.47 16.36 24.84
CA LEU A 145 -21.09 15.22 25.68
C LEU A 145 -21.79 13.94 25.25
N TYR A 146 -23.10 13.99 25.03
CA TYR A 146 -23.93 12.84 24.70
C TYR A 146 -23.71 12.34 23.26
N GLY A 147 -23.24 11.11 23.13
CA GLY A 147 -22.78 10.50 21.88
C GLY A 147 -21.35 10.83 21.47
N ASN A 148 -20.65 11.73 22.18
CA ASN A 148 -19.28 12.16 21.87
C ASN A 148 -18.25 11.71 22.91
N ILE A 149 -18.53 12.08 24.17
CA ILE A 149 -17.73 11.73 25.34
C ILE A 149 -18.40 10.60 26.12
N VAL A 150 -19.72 10.51 26.08
CA VAL A 150 -20.50 9.44 26.72
C VAL A 150 -21.37 8.76 25.68
N SER A 151 -21.39 7.43 25.66
CA SER A 151 -22.23 6.69 24.70
C SER A 151 -23.71 6.85 24.99
N ARG A 152 -24.56 6.71 23.96
CA ARG A 152 -26.02 6.87 24.09
C ARG A 152 -26.70 5.83 25.00
N ASP A 153 -26.03 4.72 25.28
CA ASP A 153 -26.50 3.69 26.21
C ASP A 153 -25.95 3.88 27.65
N PHE A 154 -25.17 4.94 27.90
CA PHE A 154 -24.49 5.22 29.17
C PHE A 154 -23.58 4.09 29.68
N GLN A 155 -23.17 3.16 28.82
CA GLN A 155 -22.28 2.06 29.20
C GLN A 155 -20.80 2.37 28.94
N ARG A 156 -20.51 3.46 28.20
CA ARG A 156 -19.16 3.82 27.81
C ARG A 156 -18.94 5.32 27.92
N THR A 157 -17.70 5.67 28.19
CA THR A 157 -17.20 7.04 28.07
C THR A 157 -15.83 7.04 27.39
N SER A 158 -15.47 8.17 26.79
CA SER A 158 -14.21 8.34 26.09
C SER A 158 -13.32 9.37 26.76
N ILE A 159 -12.01 9.16 26.63
CA ILE A 159 -10.99 10.18 26.84
C ILE A 159 -10.36 10.44 25.47
N ILE A 160 -10.40 11.68 25.01
CA ILE A 160 -9.85 12.11 23.73
C ILE A 160 -8.62 12.97 24.01
N ALA A 161 -7.45 12.49 23.61
CA ALA A 161 -6.19 13.22 23.71
C ALA A 161 -5.81 13.77 22.34
N ALA A 162 -5.76 15.09 22.20
CA ALA A 162 -5.20 15.76 21.03
C ALA A 162 -3.69 15.88 21.18
N LEU A 163 -2.93 15.50 20.16
CA LEU A 163 -1.47 15.50 20.20
C LEU A 163 -0.89 16.77 19.57
N SER A 164 0.14 17.36 20.18
CA SER A 164 0.79 18.56 19.66
C SER A 164 1.59 18.24 18.39
N GLY A 165 1.03 18.54 17.22
CA GLY A 165 1.60 18.17 15.91
C GLY A 165 2.97 18.79 15.58
N ALA A 166 3.24 20.02 16.02
CA ALA A 166 4.45 20.77 15.65
C ALA A 166 5.57 20.77 16.70
N ASN A 167 5.24 20.57 17.98
CA ASN A 167 6.19 20.71 19.11
C ASN A 167 6.48 19.37 19.83
N GLY A 168 5.59 18.38 19.72
CA GLY A 168 5.74 17.08 20.36
C GLY A 168 6.62 16.17 19.51
N ASN A 169 7.94 16.32 19.59
CA ASN A 169 8.94 15.51 18.86
C ASN A 169 9.01 14.04 19.35
N ILE A 170 7.88 13.45 19.72
CA ILE A 170 7.73 12.12 20.32
C ILE A 170 7.34 11.14 19.22
N SER A 171 8.08 10.04 19.12
CA SER A 171 7.82 9.01 18.13
C SER A 171 6.50 8.28 18.39
N ASP A 172 5.82 7.85 17.31
CA ASP A 172 4.62 7.00 17.39
C ASP A 172 4.84 5.76 18.30
N GLU A 173 6.07 5.22 18.35
CA GLU A 173 6.46 4.14 19.26
C GLU A 173 6.29 4.52 20.73
N THR A 174 6.79 5.70 21.09
CA THR A 174 6.77 6.21 22.47
C THR A 174 5.33 6.49 22.87
N THR A 175 4.58 7.14 21.99
CA THR A 175 3.14 7.39 22.17
C THR A 175 2.39 6.07 22.39
N TYR A 176 2.59 5.06 21.53
CA TYR A 176 1.97 3.75 21.72
C TYR A 176 2.32 3.12 23.07
N ARG A 177 3.59 3.16 23.49
CA ARG A 177 4.02 2.60 24.78
C ARG A 177 3.38 3.31 25.97
N LEU A 178 3.30 4.64 25.94
CA LEU A 178 2.70 5.45 27.00
C LEU A 178 1.20 5.14 27.16
N PHE A 179 0.43 5.23 26.07
CA PHE A 179 -1.01 4.97 26.12
C PHE A 179 -1.33 3.49 26.42
N THR A 180 -0.53 2.55 25.94
CA THR A 180 -0.69 1.12 26.30
C THR A 180 -0.36 0.87 27.78
N ALA A 181 0.66 1.54 28.33
CA ALA A 181 0.98 1.45 29.75
C ALA A 181 -0.16 2.03 30.62
N LEU A 182 -0.75 3.15 30.20
CA LEU A 182 -1.93 3.73 30.84
C LEU A 182 -3.13 2.78 30.79
N LYS A 183 -3.44 2.23 29.61
CA LYS A 183 -4.48 1.20 29.45
C LYS A 183 -4.27 0.07 30.46
N ASN A 184 -3.08 -0.53 30.48
CA ASN A 184 -2.79 -1.68 31.34
C ASN A 184 -2.81 -1.34 32.85
N LYS A 185 -2.34 -0.14 33.22
CA LYS A 185 -2.34 0.35 34.62
C LYS A 185 -3.77 0.50 35.14
N TYR A 186 -4.66 0.98 34.29
CA TYR A 186 -6.06 1.22 34.61
C TYR A 186 -6.98 0.11 34.07
N GLU A 187 -6.47 -1.04 33.65
CA GLU A 187 -7.33 -2.17 33.25
C GLU A 187 -7.91 -2.86 34.50
N GLY A 188 -9.20 -3.18 34.51
CA GLY A 188 -9.91 -3.63 35.72
C GLY A 188 -11.32 -4.14 35.41
N PRO A 189 -12.34 -3.99 36.29
CA PRO A 189 -13.71 -4.36 35.91
C PRO A 189 -14.17 -3.61 34.65
N GLU A 190 -13.58 -2.45 34.37
CA GLU A 190 -13.76 -1.72 33.12
C GLU A 190 -12.91 -2.26 31.97
N GLU A 191 -13.54 -2.37 30.79
CA GLU A 191 -12.88 -2.76 29.53
C GLU A 191 -12.42 -1.50 28.80
N ILE A 192 -11.12 -1.39 28.52
CA ILE A 192 -10.51 -0.21 27.88
C ILE A 192 -10.01 -0.54 26.47
N HIS A 193 -10.37 0.28 25.48
CA HIS A 193 -9.87 0.17 24.10
C HIS A 193 -9.16 1.45 23.68
N LEU A 194 -8.14 1.32 22.81
CA LEU A 194 -7.36 2.44 22.29
C LEU A 194 -7.49 2.51 20.77
N ALA A 195 -7.79 3.70 20.24
CA ALA A 195 -7.73 3.99 18.81
C ALA A 195 -7.04 5.33 18.56
N GLY A 196 -6.57 5.52 17.32
CA GLY A 196 -5.87 6.73 16.91
C GLY A 196 -4.93 6.46 15.74
N LEU A 197 -4.69 7.49 14.93
CA LEU A 197 -3.77 7.42 13.80
C LEU A 197 -2.32 7.12 14.22
N PRO A 198 -1.75 7.74 15.28
CA PRO A 198 -0.40 7.41 15.75
C PRO A 198 -0.25 5.94 16.15
N LEU A 199 -1.23 5.38 16.87
CA LEU A 199 -1.24 3.97 17.29
C LEU A 199 -1.31 3.04 16.07
N THR A 200 -2.10 3.42 15.08
CA THR A 200 -2.19 2.70 13.80
C THR A 200 -0.89 2.74 13.03
N ARG A 201 -0.26 3.92 12.90
CA ARG A 201 1.01 4.09 12.18
C ARG A 201 2.10 3.26 12.85
N TRP A 202 2.19 3.30 14.18
CA TRP A 202 3.09 2.43 14.93
C TRP A 202 2.84 0.94 14.67
N GLU A 203 1.60 0.47 14.81
CA GLU A 203 1.28 -0.95 14.61
C GLU A 203 1.54 -1.38 13.15
N THR A 204 1.35 -0.48 12.19
CA THR A 204 1.75 -0.66 10.78
C THR A 204 3.26 -0.83 10.67
N SER A 205 4.05 0.10 11.22
CA SER A 205 5.52 0.04 11.20
C SER A 205 6.05 -1.23 11.89
N ARG A 206 5.50 -1.58 13.06
CA ARG A 206 5.84 -2.80 13.80
C ARG A 206 5.51 -4.06 12.98
N THR A 207 4.33 -4.10 12.35
CA THR A 207 3.93 -5.21 11.49
C THR A 207 4.86 -5.33 10.29
N MET A 208 5.22 -4.21 9.64
CA MET A 208 6.19 -4.18 8.54
C MET A 208 7.56 -4.72 8.97
N GLN A 209 8.07 -4.32 10.14
CA GLN A 209 9.34 -4.83 10.67
C GLN A 209 9.27 -6.33 10.97
N SER A 210 8.16 -6.80 11.55
CA SER A 210 7.90 -8.22 11.80
C SER A 210 7.86 -9.00 10.49
N ASP A 211 7.15 -8.50 9.48
CA ASP A 211 7.08 -9.11 8.16
C ASP A 211 8.46 -9.13 7.50
N MET A 212 9.26 -8.06 7.58
CA MET A 212 10.62 -8.06 7.06
C MET A 212 11.49 -9.15 7.73
N LYS A 213 11.38 -9.30 9.05
CA LYS A 213 12.09 -10.35 9.82
C LYS A 213 11.60 -11.77 9.52
N ARG A 214 10.40 -11.95 8.97
CA ARG A 214 9.81 -13.27 8.65
C ARG A 214 9.90 -13.61 7.17
N LEU A 215 9.43 -12.72 6.31
CA LEU A 215 9.33 -12.90 4.86
C LEU A 215 10.70 -13.00 4.21
N LEU A 216 11.67 -12.15 4.59
CA LEU A 216 12.99 -12.17 3.94
C LEU A 216 13.75 -13.48 4.20
N PRO A 217 13.92 -13.96 5.46
CA PRO A 217 14.54 -15.26 5.69
C PRO A 217 13.77 -16.43 5.07
N LEU A 218 12.43 -16.41 5.14
CA LEU A 218 11.59 -17.44 4.53
C LEU A 218 11.79 -17.49 3.01
N GLY A 219 11.82 -16.34 2.34
CA GLY A 219 12.07 -16.24 0.91
C GLY A 219 13.47 -16.71 0.52
N ILE A 220 14.48 -16.39 1.32
CA ILE A 220 15.85 -16.91 1.13
C ILE A 220 15.89 -18.44 1.26
N VAL A 221 15.26 -18.99 2.30
CA VAL A 221 15.20 -20.45 2.51
C VAL A 221 14.47 -21.14 1.36
N LEU A 222 13.33 -20.62 0.93
CA LEU A 222 12.57 -21.15 -0.19
C LEU A 222 13.35 -21.05 -1.51
N MET A 223 14.07 -19.95 -1.73
CA MET A 223 14.94 -19.79 -2.89
C MET A 223 16.08 -20.81 -2.90
N ILE A 224 16.79 -20.97 -1.77
CA ILE A 224 17.87 -21.96 -1.65
C ILE A 224 17.34 -23.36 -1.92
N PHE A 225 16.19 -23.71 -1.31
CA PHE A 225 15.53 -25.00 -1.53
C PHE A 225 15.21 -25.22 -3.01
N LEU A 226 14.64 -24.21 -3.68
CA LEU A 226 14.31 -24.28 -5.10
C LEU A 226 15.54 -24.45 -5.98
N LEU A 227 16.60 -23.68 -5.73
CA LEU A 227 17.84 -23.75 -6.50
C LEU A 227 18.54 -25.10 -6.33
N ILE A 228 18.57 -25.63 -5.11
CA ILE A 228 19.10 -26.97 -4.84
C ILE A 228 18.26 -28.02 -5.56
N PHE A 229 16.93 -27.90 -5.54
CA PHE A 229 16.04 -28.82 -6.26
C PHE A 229 16.25 -28.75 -7.77
N SER A 230 16.43 -27.55 -8.33
CA SER A 230 16.63 -27.29 -9.76
C SER A 230 17.97 -27.84 -10.27
N PHE A 231 19.06 -27.53 -9.57
CA PHE A 231 20.41 -27.93 -10.01
C PHE A 231 20.88 -29.27 -9.45
N LYS A 232 20.20 -29.82 -8.43
CA LYS A 232 20.65 -30.97 -7.63
C LYS A 232 22.09 -30.80 -7.12
N SER A 233 22.51 -29.55 -6.90
CA SER A 233 23.89 -29.17 -6.58
C SER A 233 23.89 -27.94 -5.69
N TRP A 234 24.57 -28.03 -4.55
CA TRP A 234 24.78 -26.92 -3.61
C TRP A 234 25.58 -25.78 -4.26
N VAL A 235 26.59 -26.11 -5.05
CA VAL A 235 27.43 -25.11 -5.73
C VAL A 235 26.66 -24.45 -6.89
N GLY A 236 25.89 -25.23 -7.64
CA GLY A 236 25.00 -24.71 -8.69
C GLY A 236 23.91 -23.77 -8.15
N ALA A 237 23.50 -23.99 -6.89
CA ALA A 237 22.55 -23.12 -6.18
C ALA A 237 23.20 -21.87 -5.56
N PHE A 238 24.45 -21.95 -5.11
CA PHE A 238 25.12 -20.84 -4.42
C PHE A 238 25.35 -19.62 -5.32
N LEU A 239 25.74 -19.81 -6.58
CA LEU A 239 26.04 -18.68 -7.46
C LEU A 239 24.79 -17.82 -7.79
N PRO A 240 23.64 -18.39 -8.20
CA PRO A 240 22.41 -17.63 -8.36
C PRO A 240 21.98 -16.95 -7.08
N PHE A 241 22.07 -17.67 -5.96
CA PHE A 241 21.74 -17.13 -4.65
C PHE A 241 22.60 -15.91 -4.30
N ALA A 242 23.91 -15.97 -4.52
CA ALA A 242 24.82 -14.86 -4.28
C ALA A 242 24.48 -13.64 -5.14
N VAL A 243 24.11 -13.84 -6.41
CA VAL A 243 23.62 -12.75 -7.29
C VAL A 243 22.39 -12.08 -6.71
N VAL A 244 21.39 -12.86 -6.28
CA VAL A 244 20.16 -12.33 -5.67
C VAL A 244 20.48 -11.50 -4.42
N ILE A 245 21.28 -12.03 -3.50
CA ILE A 245 21.64 -11.31 -2.27
C ILE A 245 22.41 -10.02 -2.57
N MET A 246 23.41 -10.08 -3.45
CA MET A 246 24.15 -8.88 -3.86
C MET A 246 23.22 -7.85 -4.50
N SER A 247 22.26 -8.26 -5.33
CA SER A 247 21.28 -7.34 -5.91
C SER A 247 20.39 -6.70 -4.85
N ILE A 248 19.87 -7.47 -3.88
CA ILE A 248 19.02 -6.94 -2.80
C ILE A 248 19.81 -5.93 -1.95
N VAL A 249 21.01 -6.30 -1.50
CA VAL A 249 21.85 -5.45 -0.65
C VAL A 249 22.22 -4.15 -1.37
N ASN A 250 22.60 -4.22 -2.64
CA ASN A 250 22.92 -3.03 -3.42
C ASN A 250 21.69 -2.14 -3.66
N THR A 251 20.51 -2.72 -3.94
CA THR A 251 19.27 -1.95 -4.11
C THR A 251 18.86 -1.23 -2.83
N LEU A 252 18.90 -1.93 -1.68
CA LEU A 252 18.59 -1.32 -0.39
C LEU A 252 19.65 -0.30 0.04
N GLY A 253 20.93 -0.54 -0.25
CA GLY A 253 21.99 0.43 0.00
C GLY A 253 21.84 1.71 -0.83
N VAL A 254 21.46 1.60 -2.11
CA VAL A 254 21.13 2.78 -2.94
C VAL A 254 19.90 3.50 -2.43
N MET A 255 18.88 2.78 -1.98
CA MET A 255 17.69 3.36 -1.35
C MET A 255 18.08 4.21 -0.13
N ALA A 256 18.96 3.68 0.74
CA ALA A 256 19.49 4.41 1.89
C ALA A 256 20.30 5.66 1.49
N LEU A 257 21.23 5.52 0.53
CA LEU A 257 22.07 6.62 0.05
C LEU A 257 21.27 7.77 -0.57
N LEU A 258 20.13 7.46 -1.21
CA LEU A 258 19.25 8.45 -1.81
C LEU A 258 18.25 9.06 -0.81
N GLY A 259 18.26 8.62 0.46
CA GLY A 259 17.30 9.06 1.47
C GLY A 259 15.85 8.64 1.15
N ILE A 260 15.66 7.60 0.34
CA ILE A 260 14.32 7.11 -0.03
C ILE A 260 13.77 6.33 1.16
N LYS A 261 12.69 6.84 1.75
CA LYS A 261 12.03 6.22 2.90
C LYS A 261 11.44 4.84 2.57
N PHE A 262 11.47 3.94 3.54
CA PHE A 262 10.94 2.59 3.42
C PHE A 262 9.46 2.52 3.81
N SER A 263 8.61 2.54 2.78
CA SER A 263 7.17 2.36 2.92
C SER A 263 6.78 0.88 3.08
N PHE A 264 5.53 0.62 3.49
CA PHE A 264 4.99 -0.75 3.57
C PHE A 264 5.03 -1.50 2.23
N ILE A 265 5.06 -0.77 1.11
CA ILE A 265 5.12 -1.33 -0.24
C ILE A 265 6.56 -1.68 -0.63
N SER A 266 7.55 -1.01 -0.04
CA SER A 266 8.97 -1.29 -0.25
C SER A 266 9.36 -2.71 0.18
N ILE A 267 8.54 -3.37 1.02
CA ILE A 267 8.70 -4.79 1.37
C ILE A 267 8.61 -5.73 0.16
N LEU A 268 7.98 -5.28 -0.93
CA LEU A 268 7.90 -6.04 -2.17
C LEU A 268 9.25 -6.11 -2.88
N ILE A 269 10.16 -5.13 -2.70
CA ILE A 269 11.44 -5.07 -3.43
C ILE A 269 12.29 -6.31 -3.18
N PRO A 270 12.62 -6.70 -1.94
CA PRO A 270 13.46 -7.86 -1.71
C PRO A 270 12.78 -9.15 -2.19
N VAL A 271 11.47 -9.29 -1.98
CA VAL A 271 10.73 -10.50 -2.38
C VAL A 271 10.66 -10.64 -3.90
N MET A 272 10.45 -9.53 -4.62
CA MET A 272 10.49 -9.50 -6.08
C MET A 272 11.87 -9.84 -6.62
N LEU A 273 12.94 -9.30 -6.02
CA LEU A 273 14.31 -9.63 -6.43
C LEU A 273 14.64 -11.09 -6.14
N ILE A 274 14.15 -11.66 -5.04
CA ILE A 274 14.20 -13.11 -4.82
C ILE A 274 13.51 -13.81 -5.98
N ALA A 275 12.24 -13.50 -6.26
CA ALA A 275 11.47 -14.23 -7.27
C ALA A 275 12.01 -14.15 -8.70
N ILE A 276 12.57 -13.00 -9.11
CA ILE A 276 12.84 -12.67 -10.52
C ILE A 276 14.35 -12.63 -10.85
N ALA A 277 15.21 -12.18 -9.93
CA ALA A 277 16.61 -11.91 -10.25
C ALA A 277 17.46 -13.17 -10.50
N ASN A 278 16.99 -14.34 -10.03
CA ASN A 278 17.74 -15.59 -10.16
C ASN A 278 17.78 -16.11 -11.61
N ASP A 279 16.77 -15.81 -12.43
CA ASP A 279 16.55 -16.42 -13.75
C ASP A 279 17.76 -16.31 -14.67
N TYR A 280 18.40 -15.13 -14.70
CA TYR A 280 19.53 -14.88 -15.59
C TYR A 280 20.73 -15.77 -15.25
N SER A 281 21.07 -15.84 -13.96
CA SER A 281 22.14 -16.69 -13.46
C SER A 281 21.81 -18.18 -13.60
N ILE A 282 20.54 -18.56 -13.43
CA ILE A 282 20.08 -19.94 -13.64
C ILE A 282 20.32 -20.37 -15.09
N HIS A 283 19.92 -19.54 -16.06
CA HIS A 283 20.09 -19.84 -17.48
C HIS A 283 21.56 -19.98 -17.86
N ILE A 284 22.43 -19.07 -17.39
CA ILE A 284 23.87 -19.12 -17.66
C ILE A 284 24.48 -20.41 -17.11
N ILE A 285 24.14 -20.78 -15.88
CA ILE A 285 24.70 -21.98 -15.22
C ILE A 285 24.18 -23.25 -15.89
N ALA A 286 22.87 -23.32 -16.18
CA ALA A 286 22.28 -24.48 -16.82
C ALA A 286 22.92 -24.77 -18.20
N HIS A 287 23.10 -23.74 -19.02
CA HIS A 287 23.72 -23.89 -20.34
C HIS A 287 25.23 -24.10 -20.26
N TYR A 288 25.91 -23.54 -19.26
CA TYR A 288 27.31 -23.87 -18.99
C TYR A 288 27.47 -25.36 -18.70
N TYR A 289 26.60 -25.93 -17.87
CA TYR A 289 26.62 -27.37 -17.58
C TYR A 289 26.27 -28.24 -18.79
N GLU A 290 25.32 -27.80 -19.62
CA GLU A 290 24.99 -28.48 -20.87
C GLU A 290 26.20 -28.53 -21.82
N GLU A 291 26.84 -27.38 -22.08
CA GLU A 291 28.03 -27.28 -22.93
C GLU A 291 29.24 -28.01 -22.35
N TYR A 292 29.40 -28.02 -21.02
CA TYR A 292 30.46 -28.77 -20.35
C TYR A 292 30.30 -30.28 -20.54
N ASN A 293 29.06 -30.79 -20.49
CA ASN A 293 28.77 -32.21 -20.71
C ASN A 293 28.91 -32.63 -22.18
N LEU A 294 28.60 -31.73 -23.12
CA LEU A 294 28.71 -31.99 -24.56
C LEU A 294 30.15 -31.83 -25.10
N SER A 295 30.97 -31.01 -24.45
CA SER A 295 32.32 -30.70 -24.93
C SER A 295 33.32 -31.83 -24.68
N ARG A 296 33.97 -32.33 -25.74
CA ARG A 296 35.07 -33.30 -25.66
C ARG A 296 36.31 -32.74 -24.96
N THR A 297 36.59 -31.46 -25.15
CA THR A 297 37.66 -30.72 -24.47
C THR A 297 37.06 -29.99 -23.27
N LYS A 298 37.51 -30.33 -22.06
CA LYS A 298 37.07 -29.68 -20.81
C LYS A 298 37.74 -28.30 -20.60
N ASP A 299 37.97 -27.55 -21.67
CA ASP A 299 38.50 -26.18 -21.58
C ASP A 299 37.40 -25.21 -21.14
N LYS A 300 37.47 -24.79 -19.88
CA LYS A 300 36.47 -23.90 -19.25
C LYS A 300 36.32 -22.57 -20.01
N ASN A 301 37.40 -22.01 -20.58
CA ASN A 301 37.34 -20.71 -21.26
C ASN A 301 36.54 -20.81 -22.57
N SER A 302 36.76 -21.86 -23.35
CA SER A 302 36.00 -22.13 -24.57
C SER A 302 34.51 -22.39 -24.28
N ILE A 303 34.21 -23.19 -23.24
CA ILE A 303 32.84 -23.50 -22.82
C ILE A 303 32.11 -22.25 -22.33
N LEU A 304 32.74 -21.43 -21.48
CA LEU A 304 32.15 -20.17 -21.00
C LEU A 304 31.90 -19.19 -22.16
N ARG A 305 32.85 -19.05 -23.10
CA ARG A 305 32.65 -18.20 -24.28
C ARG A 305 31.47 -18.65 -25.12
N LYS A 306 31.35 -19.95 -25.41
CA LYS A 306 30.21 -20.51 -26.16
C LYS A 306 28.89 -20.27 -25.44
N THR A 307 28.87 -20.47 -24.12
CA THR A 307 27.67 -20.27 -23.29
C THR A 307 27.21 -18.80 -23.37
N LEU A 308 28.13 -17.86 -23.16
CA LEU A 308 27.81 -16.43 -23.19
C LEU A 308 27.45 -15.95 -24.60
N ASP A 309 28.11 -16.47 -25.65
CA ASP A 309 27.80 -16.09 -27.03
C ASP A 309 26.38 -16.53 -27.45
N HIS A 310 25.89 -17.68 -26.99
CA HIS A 310 24.54 -18.17 -27.28
C HIS A 310 23.45 -17.52 -26.41
N LEU A 311 23.73 -17.28 -25.12
CA LEU A 311 22.72 -16.80 -24.17
C LEU A 311 22.61 -15.28 -24.05
N GLN A 312 23.58 -14.52 -24.55
CA GLN A 312 23.57 -13.06 -24.42
C GLN A 312 22.29 -12.40 -24.94
N THR A 313 21.81 -12.80 -26.12
CA THR A 313 20.68 -12.12 -26.75
C THR A 313 19.37 -12.46 -26.03
N PRO A 314 19.02 -13.73 -25.78
CA PRO A 314 17.76 -14.05 -25.09
C PRO A 314 17.70 -13.48 -23.67
N ILE A 315 18.80 -13.56 -22.90
CA ILE A 315 18.84 -13.06 -21.53
C ILE A 315 18.78 -11.53 -21.48
N PHE A 316 19.50 -10.85 -22.38
CA PHE A 316 19.44 -9.38 -22.47
C PHE A 316 18.03 -8.90 -22.84
N LEU A 317 17.36 -9.60 -23.76
CA LEU A 317 16.01 -9.27 -24.18
C LEU A 317 14.99 -9.50 -23.07
N ALA A 318 15.10 -10.57 -22.29
CA ALA A 318 14.27 -10.79 -21.10
C ALA A 318 14.53 -9.69 -20.05
N GLY A 319 15.80 -9.41 -19.73
CA GLY A 319 16.15 -8.37 -18.77
C GLY A 319 15.62 -6.99 -19.13
N ILE A 320 15.73 -6.57 -20.39
CA ILE A 320 15.22 -5.26 -20.83
C ILE A 320 13.69 -5.19 -20.84
N THR A 321 12.99 -6.28 -21.15
CA THR A 321 11.51 -6.31 -21.06
C THR A 321 11.03 -6.22 -19.63
N THR A 322 11.67 -6.94 -18.71
CA THR A 322 11.35 -6.86 -17.28
C THR A 322 11.59 -5.43 -16.76
N VAL A 323 12.75 -4.84 -17.04
CA VAL A 323 13.09 -3.46 -16.65
C VAL A 323 12.10 -2.45 -17.21
N VAL A 324 11.72 -2.55 -18.49
CA VAL A 324 10.73 -1.65 -19.10
C VAL A 324 9.35 -1.83 -18.44
N GLY A 325 8.97 -3.06 -18.10
CA GLY A 325 7.74 -3.34 -17.34
C GLY A 325 7.73 -2.63 -15.98
N PHE A 326 8.82 -2.71 -15.20
CA PHE A 326 8.92 -2.03 -13.91
C PHE A 326 9.05 -0.51 -14.03
N LEU A 327 9.85 0.00 -14.97
CA LEU A 327 9.99 1.44 -15.22
C LEU A 327 8.67 2.09 -15.65
N SER A 328 7.72 1.33 -16.20
CA SER A 328 6.37 1.86 -16.49
C SER A 328 5.65 2.38 -15.24
N LEU A 329 6.00 1.90 -14.03
CA LEU A 329 5.47 2.44 -12.77
C LEU A 329 5.89 3.90 -12.51
N GLN A 330 6.87 4.44 -13.24
CA GLN A 330 7.21 5.86 -13.18
C GLN A 330 6.05 6.78 -13.60
N SER A 331 5.13 6.30 -14.43
CA SER A 331 3.92 7.06 -14.79
C SER A 331 2.80 6.96 -13.75
N HIS A 332 2.98 6.13 -12.71
CA HIS A 332 2.04 6.02 -11.62
C HIS A 332 2.02 7.31 -10.79
N LEU A 333 0.84 7.71 -10.31
CA LEU A 333 0.67 8.98 -9.60
C LEU A 333 1.25 8.95 -8.18
N LEU A 334 1.33 7.78 -7.55
CA LEU A 334 1.83 7.62 -6.18
C LEU A 334 3.36 7.56 -6.12
N PRO A 335 4.04 8.39 -5.31
CA PRO A 335 5.49 8.35 -5.14
C PRO A 335 6.05 6.96 -4.76
N PRO A 336 5.46 6.20 -3.80
CA PRO A 336 5.95 4.86 -3.47
C PRO A 336 5.93 3.89 -4.67
N ALA A 337 4.95 4.03 -5.57
CA ALA A 337 4.87 3.21 -6.78
C ALA A 337 6.02 3.52 -7.75
N ARG A 338 6.31 4.81 -7.94
CA ARG A 338 7.43 5.28 -8.76
C ARG A 338 8.75 4.75 -8.18
N GLN A 339 8.97 4.95 -6.88
CA GLN A 339 10.16 4.47 -6.18
C GLN A 339 10.33 2.95 -6.32
N LEU A 340 9.26 2.17 -6.13
CA LEU A 340 9.26 0.72 -6.34
C LEU A 340 9.72 0.36 -7.76
N GLY A 341 9.16 1.02 -8.78
CA GLY A 341 9.53 0.80 -10.18
C GLY A 341 10.99 1.10 -10.50
N LEU A 342 11.57 2.15 -9.90
CA LEU A 342 12.99 2.49 -10.06
C LEU A 342 13.91 1.50 -9.35
N LEU A 343 13.64 1.23 -8.08
CA LEU A 343 14.49 0.36 -7.25
C LEU A 343 14.45 -1.10 -7.74
N ALA A 344 13.28 -1.61 -8.13
CA ALA A 344 13.15 -2.93 -8.73
C ALA A 344 13.89 -3.02 -10.06
N SER A 345 13.71 -2.03 -10.95
CA SER A 345 14.44 -1.94 -12.22
C SER A 345 15.95 -1.92 -12.00
N PHE A 346 16.43 -1.12 -11.06
CA PHE A 346 17.84 -1.06 -10.68
C PHE A 346 18.35 -2.43 -10.21
N GLY A 347 17.64 -3.09 -9.31
CA GLY A 347 18.01 -4.42 -8.81
C GLY A 347 18.04 -5.50 -9.89
N ILE A 348 17.12 -5.44 -10.86
CA ILE A 348 17.08 -6.35 -12.02
C ILE A 348 18.25 -6.09 -12.97
N ILE A 349 18.55 -4.82 -13.28
CA ILE A 349 19.74 -4.45 -14.07
C ILE A 349 21.00 -4.98 -13.37
N LEU A 350 21.09 -4.79 -12.06
CA LEU A 350 22.23 -5.23 -11.27
C LEU A 350 22.35 -6.77 -11.25
N ALA A 351 21.22 -7.47 -11.14
CA ALA A 351 21.17 -8.93 -11.23
C ALA A 351 21.64 -9.44 -12.59
N PHE A 352 21.21 -8.79 -13.68
CA PHE A 352 21.70 -9.10 -15.02
C PHE A 352 23.21 -8.87 -15.14
N LEU A 353 23.70 -7.71 -14.68
CA LEU A 353 25.12 -7.36 -14.72
C LEU A 353 25.96 -8.35 -13.91
N LEU A 354 25.56 -8.68 -12.68
CA LEU A 354 26.20 -9.69 -11.85
C LEU A 354 26.14 -11.08 -12.50
N SER A 355 25.02 -11.45 -13.13
CA SER A 355 24.90 -12.73 -13.82
C SER A 355 25.87 -12.86 -15.00
N VAL A 356 26.16 -11.79 -15.73
CA VAL A 356 27.12 -11.84 -16.86
C VAL A 356 28.58 -11.52 -16.46
N THR A 357 28.82 -11.12 -15.20
CA THR A 357 30.15 -10.75 -14.69
C THR A 357 30.63 -11.68 -13.58
N PHE A 358 29.96 -11.65 -12.43
CA PHE A 358 30.30 -12.41 -11.24
C PHE A 358 30.19 -13.92 -11.49
N VAL A 359 29.11 -14.38 -12.13
CA VAL A 359 28.89 -15.83 -12.34
C VAL A 359 29.98 -16.44 -13.25
N PRO A 360 30.31 -15.91 -14.44
CA PRO A 360 31.40 -16.43 -15.26
C PRO A 360 32.77 -16.34 -14.59
N ALA A 361 33.05 -15.26 -13.84
CA ALA A 361 34.29 -15.13 -13.08
C ALA A 361 34.43 -16.21 -12.01
N ALA A 362 33.33 -16.49 -11.28
CA ALA A 362 33.28 -17.56 -10.28
C ALA A 362 33.44 -18.94 -10.93
N LEU A 363 32.67 -19.24 -11.99
CA LEU A 363 32.76 -20.51 -12.72
C LEU A 363 34.16 -20.79 -13.28
N LYS A 364 34.92 -19.75 -13.64
CA LYS A 364 36.30 -19.91 -14.09
C LYS A 364 37.24 -20.41 -12.98
N LEU A 365 37.10 -19.85 -11.77
CA LEU A 365 37.97 -20.16 -10.63
C LEU A 365 37.59 -21.44 -9.90
N LEU A 366 36.31 -21.78 -9.93
CA LEU A 366 35.80 -22.93 -9.22
C LEU A 366 36.14 -24.23 -9.99
N ASP A 367 36.85 -25.14 -9.34
CA ASP A 367 37.17 -26.46 -9.88
C ASP A 367 36.06 -27.45 -9.56
N PHE A 368 35.02 -27.52 -10.39
CA PHE A 368 33.95 -28.48 -10.16
C PHE A 368 33.54 -29.27 -11.41
N PRO A 369 33.48 -30.60 -11.31
CA PRO A 369 32.57 -31.44 -12.05
C PRO A 369 31.33 -31.67 -11.17
N MET A 370 30.16 -31.11 -11.52
CA MET A 370 28.92 -31.50 -10.83
C MET A 370 27.80 -31.66 -11.83
N ILE A 371 27.38 -32.91 -11.95
CA ILE A 371 26.55 -33.44 -13.03
C ILE A 371 25.10 -32.98 -12.83
N LEU A 372 24.55 -32.23 -13.79
CA LEU A 372 23.14 -32.43 -14.16
C LEU A 372 23.09 -33.83 -14.79
N LYS A 373 22.77 -34.85 -13.98
CA LYS A 373 22.52 -36.21 -14.50
C LYS A 373 21.38 -36.02 -15.49
N GLN A 374 21.61 -36.40 -16.76
CA GLN A 374 20.53 -36.51 -17.73
C GLN A 374 19.63 -37.66 -17.24
N ASP A 375 18.76 -37.38 -16.27
CA ASP A 375 17.85 -38.39 -15.76
C ASP A 375 16.84 -38.70 -16.87
N GLY A 376 16.61 -40.00 -17.10
CA GLY A 376 15.55 -40.54 -17.95
C GLY A 376 14.13 -40.04 -17.61
N ASN A 377 13.97 -39.18 -16.59
CA ASN A 377 12.78 -38.39 -16.27
C ASN A 377 12.39 -37.40 -17.38
N SER A 378 13.31 -37.08 -18.31
CA SER A 378 12.98 -36.34 -19.53
C SER A 378 11.87 -37.03 -20.34
N LYS A 379 11.76 -38.37 -20.30
CA LYS A 379 10.73 -39.11 -21.04
C LYS A 379 9.32 -38.82 -20.51
N GLY A 380 9.12 -38.72 -19.20
CA GLY A 380 7.83 -38.46 -18.57
C GLY A 380 7.31 -37.05 -18.86
N MET A 381 8.12 -36.03 -18.54
CA MET A 381 7.79 -34.63 -18.84
C MET A 381 7.66 -34.38 -20.35
N ASN A 382 8.52 -35.00 -21.20
CA ASN A 382 8.35 -34.92 -22.64
C ASN A 382 7.03 -35.53 -23.09
N LYS A 383 6.65 -36.69 -22.58
CA LYS A 383 5.38 -37.35 -22.94
C LYS A 383 4.18 -36.48 -22.53
N LEU A 384 4.21 -35.90 -21.33
CA LEU A 384 3.20 -34.94 -20.87
C LEU A 384 3.12 -33.71 -21.78
N LEU A 385 4.23 -33.03 -22.04
CA LEU A 385 4.28 -31.83 -22.88
C LEU A 385 3.92 -32.10 -24.35
N THR A 386 4.27 -33.28 -24.84
CA THR A 386 3.87 -33.71 -26.19
C THR A 386 2.36 -33.94 -26.25
N GLY A 387 1.79 -34.64 -25.25
CA GLY A 387 0.34 -34.82 -25.12
C GLY A 387 -0.40 -33.50 -24.96
N TRP A 388 0.14 -32.59 -24.13
CA TRP A 388 -0.34 -31.22 -23.95
C TRP A 388 -0.39 -30.47 -25.28
N GLY A 389 0.74 -30.43 -26.01
CA GLY A 389 0.82 -29.80 -27.32
C GLY A 389 -0.13 -30.41 -28.34
N GLN A 390 -0.22 -31.74 -28.41
CA GLN A 390 -1.15 -32.44 -29.31
C GLN A 390 -2.61 -32.09 -29.03
N PHE A 391 -2.99 -31.98 -27.76
CA PHE A 391 -4.34 -31.57 -27.36
C PHE A 391 -4.67 -30.16 -27.89
N PHE A 392 -3.82 -29.16 -27.64
CA PHE A 392 -4.06 -27.80 -28.12
C PHE A 392 -3.98 -27.66 -29.64
N ILE A 393 -3.15 -28.46 -30.32
CA ILE A 393 -3.09 -28.48 -31.79
C ILE A 393 -4.39 -29.07 -32.38
N ARG A 394 -4.89 -30.17 -31.80
CA ARG A 394 -6.09 -30.89 -32.27
C ARG A 394 -7.37 -30.11 -31.99
N HIS A 395 -7.52 -29.59 -30.77
CA HIS A 395 -8.73 -28.90 -30.31
C HIS A 395 -8.60 -27.38 -30.29
N ARG A 396 -7.64 -26.80 -31.05
CA ARG A 396 -7.30 -25.37 -31.06
C ARG A 396 -8.49 -24.40 -31.10
N LYS A 397 -9.47 -24.64 -31.98
CA LYS A 397 -10.63 -23.74 -32.11
C LYS A 397 -11.50 -23.77 -30.86
N VAL A 398 -11.84 -24.97 -30.38
CA VAL A 398 -12.66 -25.19 -29.18
C VAL A 398 -11.98 -24.60 -27.94
N TYR A 399 -10.66 -24.81 -27.80
CA TYR A 399 -9.91 -24.25 -26.69
C TYR A 399 -9.87 -22.72 -26.74
N LEU A 400 -9.57 -22.12 -27.88
CA LEU A 400 -9.53 -20.65 -28.02
C LEU A 400 -10.90 -20.04 -27.73
N THR A 401 -11.99 -20.60 -28.28
CA THR A 401 -13.34 -20.13 -27.99
C THR A 401 -13.71 -20.31 -26.52
N GLY A 402 -13.36 -21.46 -25.92
CA GLY A 402 -13.58 -21.72 -24.50
C GLY A 402 -12.80 -20.75 -23.60
N SER A 403 -11.54 -20.48 -23.92
CA SER A 403 -10.71 -19.51 -23.19
C SER A 403 -11.26 -18.09 -23.31
N LEU A 404 -11.77 -17.71 -24.49
CA LEU A 404 -12.39 -16.40 -24.70
C LEU A 404 -13.68 -16.25 -23.89
N ILE A 405 -14.54 -17.27 -23.91
CA ILE A 405 -15.78 -17.30 -23.09
C ILE A 405 -15.44 -17.23 -21.61
N PHE A 406 -14.44 -17.99 -21.16
CA PHE A 406 -13.97 -17.95 -19.77
C PHE A 406 -13.49 -16.56 -19.37
N ILE A 407 -12.65 -15.92 -20.20
CA ILE A 407 -12.17 -14.55 -19.97
C ILE A 407 -13.35 -13.57 -19.90
N ILE A 408 -14.33 -13.66 -20.80
CA ILE A 408 -15.52 -12.80 -20.81
C ILE A 408 -16.36 -13.00 -19.54
N LEU A 409 -16.57 -14.25 -19.11
CA LEU A 409 -17.33 -14.57 -17.90
C LEU A 409 -16.65 -13.97 -16.66
N ILE A 410 -15.34 -14.18 -16.51
CA ILE A 410 -14.58 -13.61 -15.40
C ILE A 410 -14.51 -12.08 -15.47
N ALA A 411 -14.44 -11.50 -16.66
CA ALA A 411 -14.43 -10.04 -16.84
C ALA A 411 -15.68 -9.34 -16.29
N THR A 412 -16.80 -10.05 -16.10
CA THR A 412 -18.00 -9.50 -15.43
C THR A 412 -17.76 -9.12 -13.97
N GLY A 413 -16.65 -9.59 -13.37
CA GLY A 413 -16.19 -9.14 -12.06
C GLY A 413 -15.53 -7.76 -12.07
N ILE A 414 -14.97 -7.29 -13.19
CA ILE A 414 -14.21 -6.01 -13.23
C ILE A 414 -15.04 -4.81 -12.73
N PRO A 415 -16.31 -4.62 -13.14
CA PRO A 415 -17.13 -3.52 -12.63
C PRO A 415 -17.45 -3.60 -11.12
N LYS A 416 -17.22 -4.76 -10.50
CA LYS A 416 -17.47 -5.00 -9.07
C LYS A 416 -16.26 -4.72 -8.18
N ILE A 417 -15.12 -4.33 -8.77
CA ILE A 417 -13.91 -3.99 -8.01
C ILE A 417 -14.19 -2.77 -7.15
N LYS A 418 -13.93 -2.90 -5.85
CA LYS A 418 -13.98 -1.80 -4.89
C LYS A 418 -12.58 -1.24 -4.68
N VAL A 419 -12.48 0.08 -4.56
CA VAL A 419 -11.22 0.76 -4.25
C VAL A 419 -11.20 1.08 -2.77
N ASP A 420 -10.15 0.69 -2.07
CA ASP A 420 -10.00 1.02 -0.66
C ASP A 420 -8.54 1.31 -0.30
N THR A 421 -8.31 2.50 0.24
CA THR A 421 -7.00 3.01 0.67
C THR A 421 -6.94 3.27 2.18
N ASN A 422 -7.96 2.85 2.94
CA ASN A 422 -7.99 3.05 4.39
C ASN A 422 -7.03 2.06 5.09
N PRO A 423 -6.02 2.54 5.85
CA PRO A 423 -5.11 1.68 6.60
C PRO A 423 -5.81 0.74 7.60
N MET A 424 -6.98 1.12 8.12
CA MET A 424 -7.76 0.27 9.02
C MET A 424 -8.12 -1.06 8.36
N HIS A 425 -8.44 -1.07 7.05
CA HIS A 425 -8.83 -2.27 6.31
C HIS A 425 -7.62 -3.16 5.95
N TYR A 426 -6.39 -2.71 6.23
CA TYR A 426 -5.19 -3.49 5.94
C TYR A 426 -4.88 -4.53 7.01
N PHE A 427 -5.50 -4.40 8.19
CA PHE A 427 -5.42 -5.36 9.28
C PHE A 427 -6.55 -6.39 9.22
N ARG A 428 -6.29 -7.59 9.73
CA ARG A 428 -7.33 -8.62 9.88
C ARG A 428 -8.36 -8.16 10.91
N LYS A 429 -9.62 -8.55 10.71
CA LYS A 429 -10.75 -8.25 11.63
C LYS A 429 -10.54 -8.72 13.07
N SER A 430 -9.65 -9.70 13.29
CA SER A 430 -9.31 -10.23 14.61
C SER A 430 -8.19 -9.49 15.33
N SER A 431 -7.56 -8.48 14.71
CA SER A 431 -6.47 -7.73 15.34
C SER A 431 -7.01 -6.74 16.38
N GLU A 432 -6.27 -6.54 17.47
CA GLU A 432 -6.66 -5.67 18.58
C GLU A 432 -6.88 -4.22 18.13
N ILE A 433 -6.00 -3.70 17.27
CA ILE A 433 -6.15 -2.35 16.70
C ILE A 433 -7.44 -2.23 15.89
N ARG A 434 -7.81 -3.27 15.12
CA ARG A 434 -9.02 -3.26 14.30
C ARG A 434 -10.28 -3.30 15.16
N VAL A 435 -10.30 -4.17 16.17
CA VAL A 435 -11.43 -4.29 17.11
C VAL A 435 -11.62 -2.99 17.89
N SER A 436 -10.53 -2.39 18.38
CA SER A 436 -10.59 -1.16 19.16
C SER A 436 -11.10 0.03 18.34
N ASN A 437 -10.63 0.17 17.09
CA ASN A 437 -11.15 1.19 16.16
C ASN A 437 -12.64 0.93 15.84
N ASP A 438 -13.04 -0.29 15.47
CA ASP A 438 -14.44 -0.60 15.14
C ASP A 438 -15.39 -0.31 16.33
N ILE A 439 -14.95 -0.51 17.58
CA ILE A 439 -15.70 -0.13 18.79
C ILE A 439 -15.82 1.38 18.94
N ILE A 440 -14.71 2.12 18.79
CA ILE A 440 -14.70 3.58 18.93
C ILE A 440 -15.50 4.26 17.82
N ASP A 441 -15.41 3.74 16.58
CA ASP A 441 -16.21 4.18 15.44
C ASP A 441 -17.71 4.02 15.74
N LYS A 442 -18.10 2.87 16.28
CA LYS A 442 -19.51 2.56 16.58
C LYS A 442 -20.12 3.46 17.66
N TYR A 443 -19.39 3.75 18.73
CA TYR A 443 -19.95 4.42 19.92
C TYR A 443 -19.68 5.92 19.99
N PHE A 444 -18.60 6.39 19.36
CA PHE A 444 -18.16 7.78 19.45
C PHE A 444 -17.96 8.44 18.07
N GLY A 445 -18.30 7.77 16.97
CA GLY A 445 -18.18 8.32 15.61
C GLY A 445 -16.78 8.26 15.01
N GLY A 446 -15.83 7.62 15.69
CA GLY A 446 -14.51 7.27 15.14
C GLY A 446 -13.47 8.38 15.21
N SER A 447 -12.21 8.05 14.89
CA SER A 447 -11.10 9.03 14.91
C SER A 447 -10.84 9.70 13.56
N ALA A 448 -11.63 9.35 12.53
CA ALA A 448 -11.50 9.94 11.20
C ALA A 448 -12.29 11.25 11.10
N GLN A 449 -11.60 12.32 10.70
CA GLN A 449 -12.21 13.66 10.59
C GLN A 449 -11.96 14.32 9.23
N LEU A 450 -12.95 15.09 8.81
CA LEU A 450 -12.88 16.11 7.78
C LEU A 450 -12.77 17.46 8.49
N SER A 451 -11.77 18.26 8.13
CA SER A 451 -11.53 19.59 8.68
C SER A 451 -11.78 20.63 7.60
N ILE A 452 -12.61 21.62 7.90
CA ILE A 452 -12.93 22.71 6.98
C ILE A 452 -12.54 24.02 7.64
N ARG A 453 -11.67 24.78 6.98
CA ARG A 453 -11.26 26.11 7.45
C ARG A 453 -12.20 27.15 6.86
N ALA A 454 -12.72 27.99 7.74
CA ALA A 454 -13.54 29.14 7.41
C ALA A 454 -12.72 30.42 7.64
N GLU A 455 -12.74 31.36 6.69
CA GLU A 455 -12.08 32.67 6.78
C GLU A 455 -13.11 33.80 6.76
N GLY A 456 -13.12 34.63 7.81
CA GLY A 456 -14.08 35.73 7.96
C GLY A 456 -14.12 36.28 9.39
N ASP A 457 -14.90 37.35 9.63
CA ASP A 457 -15.11 37.86 10.99
C ASP A 457 -16.02 36.90 11.77
N ILE A 458 -15.44 36.11 12.69
CA ILE A 458 -16.21 35.15 13.51
C ILE A 458 -17.19 35.86 14.45
N LYS A 459 -17.04 37.18 14.65
CA LYS A 459 -17.99 37.98 15.43
C LYS A 459 -19.19 38.40 14.59
N ASP A 460 -19.15 38.29 13.26
CA ASP A 460 -20.26 38.66 12.39
C ASP A 460 -21.32 37.54 12.32
N PRO A 461 -22.57 37.76 12.80
CA PRO A 461 -23.64 36.78 12.71
C PRO A 461 -23.92 36.30 11.28
N ALA A 462 -23.75 37.17 10.28
CA ALA A 462 -23.96 36.77 8.88
C ALA A 462 -22.92 35.73 8.42
N PHE A 463 -21.70 35.78 8.96
CA PHE A 463 -20.67 34.77 8.71
C PHE A 463 -20.96 33.47 9.47
N LEU A 464 -21.33 33.57 10.75
CA LEU A 464 -21.71 32.40 11.56
C LEU A 464 -22.88 31.61 10.95
N HIS A 465 -23.87 32.30 10.39
CA HIS A 465 -24.98 31.62 9.68
C HIS A 465 -24.53 30.86 8.43
N LYS A 466 -23.52 31.35 7.69
CA LYS A 466 -22.93 30.60 6.57
C LYS A 466 -22.20 29.35 7.04
N MET A 467 -21.50 29.44 8.18
CA MET A 467 -20.90 28.26 8.82
C MET A 467 -21.98 27.26 9.26
N GLU A 468 -23.09 27.75 9.81
CA GLU A 468 -24.22 26.91 10.25
C GLU A 468 -24.88 26.21 9.06
N GLU A 469 -25.04 26.89 7.93
CA GLU A 469 -25.58 26.26 6.71
C GLU A 469 -24.72 25.09 6.22
N LEU A 470 -23.38 25.21 6.34
CA LEU A 470 -22.46 24.12 6.05
C LEU A 470 -22.55 22.98 7.08
N VAL A 471 -22.67 23.33 8.36
CA VAL A 471 -22.87 22.37 9.46
C VAL A 471 -24.17 21.57 9.23
N ASP A 472 -25.29 22.26 8.97
CA ASP A 472 -26.59 21.66 8.67
C ASP A 472 -26.56 20.74 7.44
N TYR A 473 -25.74 21.09 6.44
CA TYR A 473 -25.52 20.24 5.28
C TYR A 473 -24.75 18.97 5.66
N LEU A 474 -23.66 19.11 6.41
CA LEU A 474 -22.83 18.00 6.87
C LEU A 474 -23.60 17.03 7.77
N GLU A 475 -24.41 17.51 8.72
CA GLU A 475 -25.18 16.64 9.62
C GLU A 475 -26.29 15.84 8.92
N LYS A 476 -26.72 16.28 7.73
CA LYS A 476 -27.66 15.51 6.89
C LYS A 476 -26.97 14.38 6.11
N GLU A 477 -25.64 14.42 5.97
CA GLU A 477 -24.90 13.38 5.27
C GLU A 477 -24.81 12.11 6.13
N PRO A 478 -25.29 10.94 5.67
CA PRO A 478 -25.32 9.72 6.49
C PRO A 478 -23.95 9.20 6.95
N THR A 479 -22.89 9.66 6.30
CA THR A 479 -21.50 9.28 6.61
C THR A 479 -20.86 10.18 7.68
N VAL A 480 -21.44 11.35 7.93
CA VAL A 480 -21.02 12.24 9.00
C VAL A 480 -21.76 11.81 10.24
N SER A 481 -21.00 11.41 11.26
CA SER A 481 -21.57 11.10 12.57
C SER A 481 -21.96 12.36 13.31
N ARG A 482 -21.14 13.41 13.17
CA ARG A 482 -21.30 14.66 13.90
C ARG A 482 -20.38 15.77 13.38
N THR A 483 -20.82 17.00 13.55
CA THR A 483 -20.00 18.21 13.43
C THR A 483 -19.74 18.89 14.78
N ILE A 484 -18.58 19.55 14.89
CA ILE A 484 -18.22 20.40 16.02
C ILE A 484 -17.61 21.69 15.46
N SER A 485 -18.07 22.83 15.96
CA SER A 485 -17.60 24.15 15.55
C SER A 485 -17.76 25.19 16.66
N ILE A 486 -17.23 26.40 16.43
CA ILE A 486 -17.46 27.54 17.33
C ILE A 486 -18.94 27.92 17.46
N ASN A 487 -19.75 27.65 16.44
CA ASN A 487 -21.20 27.92 16.46
C ASN A 487 -21.90 27.16 17.58
N ASP A 488 -21.49 25.92 17.85
CA ASP A 488 -22.07 25.09 18.91
C ASP A 488 -21.81 25.70 20.29
N GLN A 489 -20.62 26.26 20.48
CA GLN A 489 -20.28 26.98 21.71
C GLN A 489 -21.07 28.28 21.84
N LEU A 490 -21.18 29.06 20.76
CA LEU A 490 -21.93 30.33 20.77
C LEU A 490 -23.43 30.15 21.03
N LYS A 491 -24.06 29.09 20.47
CA LYS A 491 -25.47 28.74 20.76
C LYS A 491 -25.66 28.46 22.26
N LYS A 492 -24.74 27.72 22.88
CA LYS A 492 -24.80 27.43 24.32
C LYS A 492 -24.51 28.65 25.19
N MET A 493 -23.54 29.49 24.81
CA MET A 493 -23.29 30.76 25.50
C MET A 493 -24.52 31.67 25.44
N ASN A 494 -25.21 31.71 24.30
CA ASN A 494 -26.45 32.48 24.15
C ASN A 494 -27.56 31.96 25.06
N ARG A 495 -27.75 30.63 25.12
CA ARG A 495 -28.69 29.99 26.05
C ARG A 495 -28.35 30.33 27.50
N ALA A 496 -27.10 30.16 27.91
CA ALA A 496 -26.66 30.41 29.28
C ALA A 496 -26.85 31.88 29.68
N PHE A 497 -26.49 32.81 28.78
CA PHE A 497 -26.68 34.25 28.98
C PHE A 497 -28.15 34.64 29.21
N HIS A 498 -29.09 33.89 28.62
CA HIS A 498 -30.53 34.11 28.76
C HIS A 498 -31.19 33.18 29.80
N GLY A 499 -30.47 32.88 30.89
CA GLY A 499 -31.00 32.12 32.02
C GLY A 499 -31.27 30.64 31.70
N ASP A 500 -30.39 30.03 30.91
CA ASP A 500 -30.42 28.62 30.49
C ASP A 500 -31.66 28.19 29.69
N SER A 501 -32.39 29.16 29.13
CA SER A 501 -33.62 28.92 28.39
C SER A 501 -33.36 28.36 26.98
N LEU A 502 -33.90 27.16 26.72
CA LEU A 502 -33.72 26.40 25.47
C LEU A 502 -34.12 27.18 24.20
N GLN A 503 -35.03 28.15 24.30
CA GLN A 503 -35.44 28.96 23.14
C GLN A 503 -34.32 29.88 22.62
N TYR A 504 -33.28 30.12 23.43
CA TYR A 504 -32.11 30.92 23.10
C TYR A 504 -30.89 30.07 22.72
N GLU A 505 -31.05 28.75 22.55
CA GLU A 505 -30.01 27.88 21.98
C GLU A 505 -29.95 28.04 20.45
N ILE A 506 -29.73 29.28 20.03
CA ILE A 506 -29.64 29.75 18.65
C ILE A 506 -28.43 30.67 18.53
N LEU A 507 -27.98 30.91 17.29
CA LEU A 507 -26.87 31.83 17.06
C LEU A 507 -27.23 33.25 17.51
N PRO A 508 -26.28 34.01 18.10
CA PRO A 508 -26.55 35.38 18.52
C PRO A 508 -26.77 36.30 17.30
N GLU A 509 -27.80 37.14 17.34
CA GLU A 509 -28.21 37.96 16.18
C GLU A 509 -27.33 39.20 15.95
N THR A 510 -26.45 39.56 16.88
CA THR A 510 -25.63 40.77 16.78
C THR A 510 -24.16 40.53 17.07
N ARG A 511 -23.30 41.27 16.36
CA ARG A 511 -21.84 41.22 16.54
C ARG A 511 -21.40 41.55 17.97
N ASN A 512 -22.11 42.46 18.63
CA ASN A 512 -21.82 42.83 20.01
C ASN A 512 -22.13 41.70 21.00
N ALA A 513 -23.21 40.94 20.78
CA ALA A 513 -23.52 39.78 21.61
C ALA A 513 -22.45 38.69 21.47
N VAL A 514 -22.04 38.37 20.23
CA VAL A 514 -20.95 37.40 20.00
C VAL A 514 -19.65 37.85 20.70
N ALA A 515 -19.26 39.11 20.51
CA ALA A 515 -18.07 39.67 21.14
C ALA A 515 -18.15 39.65 22.69
N GLN A 516 -19.32 39.92 23.25
CA GLN A 516 -19.54 39.86 24.69
C GLN A 516 -19.44 38.42 25.21
N TYR A 517 -19.97 37.43 24.49
CA TYR A 517 -19.90 36.03 24.90
C TYR A 517 -18.47 35.51 24.88
N LEU A 518 -17.71 35.81 23.83
CA LEU A 518 -16.29 35.45 23.74
C LEU A 518 -15.48 36.11 24.87
N LEU A 519 -15.77 37.37 25.21
CA LEU A 519 -15.14 38.07 26.33
C LEU A 519 -15.49 37.45 27.69
N LEU A 520 -16.77 37.11 27.93
CA LEU A 520 -17.18 36.46 29.18
C LEU A 520 -16.55 35.09 29.32
N PHE A 521 -16.44 34.34 28.21
CA PHE A 521 -15.74 33.06 28.19
C PHE A 521 -14.26 33.23 28.51
N SER A 522 -13.55 34.19 27.90
CA SER A 522 -12.12 34.42 28.18
C SER A 522 -11.84 34.90 29.62
N ILE A 523 -12.84 35.46 30.31
CA ILE A 523 -12.71 35.88 31.72
C ILE A 523 -12.93 34.71 32.68
N SER A 524 -13.82 33.77 32.35
CA SER A 524 -14.30 32.74 33.29
C SER A 524 -13.89 31.30 32.95
N GLY A 525 -13.54 31.02 31.70
CA GLY A 525 -13.04 29.74 31.22
C GLY A 525 -11.58 29.80 30.79
N ASP A 526 -11.10 28.68 30.26
CA ASP A 526 -9.76 28.58 29.69
C ASP A 526 -9.77 29.03 28.21
N GLU A 527 -8.87 29.93 27.81
CA GLU A 527 -8.76 30.35 26.41
C GLU A 527 -8.41 29.16 25.49
N ASP A 528 -7.70 28.17 26.02
CA ASP A 528 -7.34 26.97 25.27
C ASP A 528 -8.55 26.13 24.87
N ASP A 529 -9.69 26.22 25.56
CA ASP A 529 -10.91 25.46 25.21
C ASP A 529 -11.45 25.82 23.82
N LEU A 530 -11.26 27.08 23.38
CA LEU A 530 -11.74 27.56 22.08
C LEU A 530 -10.70 27.47 20.96
N SER A 531 -9.41 27.32 21.28
CA SER A 531 -8.31 27.40 20.30
C SER A 531 -8.35 26.34 19.19
N GLN A 532 -9.04 25.22 19.40
CA GLN A 532 -9.27 24.18 18.37
C GLN A 532 -10.31 24.58 17.31
N PHE A 533 -11.08 25.65 17.57
CA PHE A 533 -12.18 26.09 16.71
C PHE A 533 -11.96 27.45 16.08
N VAL A 534 -11.14 28.32 16.70
CA VAL A 534 -10.89 29.70 16.26
C VAL A 534 -9.45 30.09 16.47
N ASP A 535 -8.95 30.97 15.61
CA ASP A 535 -7.66 31.63 15.83
C ASP A 535 -7.78 32.74 16.89
N TYR A 536 -6.63 33.19 17.39
CA TYR A 536 -6.55 34.26 18.39
C TYR A 536 -7.21 35.57 17.93
N GLU A 537 -7.16 35.89 16.63
CA GLU A 537 -7.76 37.12 16.09
C GLU A 537 -9.27 37.02 15.84
N TYR A 538 -9.86 35.82 15.95
CA TYR A 538 -11.23 35.52 15.52
C TYR A 538 -11.49 35.90 14.06
N SER A 539 -10.49 35.67 13.21
CA SER A 539 -10.51 35.87 11.75
C SER A 539 -10.64 34.56 10.98
N GLN A 540 -10.39 33.44 11.66
CA GLN A 540 -10.47 32.10 11.11
C GLN A 540 -11.15 31.17 12.09
N ALA A 541 -11.91 30.22 11.55
CA ALA A 541 -12.52 29.17 12.33
C ALA A 541 -12.39 27.82 11.64
N GLN A 542 -12.60 26.76 12.40
CA GLN A 542 -12.61 25.39 11.90
C GLN A 542 -13.95 24.71 12.20
N ILE A 543 -14.44 23.99 11.20
CA ILE A 543 -15.52 23.02 11.33
C ILE A 543 -14.90 21.63 11.26
N LEU A 544 -15.13 20.83 12.30
CA LEU A 544 -14.71 19.44 12.41
C LEU A 544 -15.89 18.53 12.16
N ALA A 545 -15.83 17.69 11.13
CA ALA A 545 -16.84 16.67 10.87
C ALA A 545 -16.24 15.26 11.06
N ARG A 546 -16.73 14.52 12.06
CA ARG A 546 -16.32 13.13 12.33
C ARG A 546 -17.10 12.17 11.45
N VAL A 547 -16.41 11.22 10.84
CA VAL A 547 -16.98 10.29 9.87
C VAL A 547 -16.99 8.88 10.46
N ASN A 548 -18.18 8.25 10.51
CA ASN A 548 -18.37 6.88 11.01
C ASN A 548 -18.20 5.80 9.93
N GLU A 549 -18.30 6.16 8.66
CA GLU A 549 -18.17 5.25 7.53
C GLU A 549 -16.72 5.16 7.07
N THR A 550 -16.16 3.95 7.09
CA THR A 550 -14.73 3.72 6.89
C THR A 550 -14.34 3.42 5.44
N SER A 551 -15.29 3.24 4.53
CA SER A 551 -14.96 2.97 3.13
C SER A 551 -14.39 4.22 2.43
N SER A 552 -13.28 4.03 1.72
CA SER A 552 -12.61 5.12 1.00
C SER A 552 -13.47 5.75 -0.10
N VAL A 553 -14.41 4.99 -0.67
CA VAL A 553 -15.35 5.47 -1.70
C VAL A 553 -16.38 6.43 -1.09
N SER A 554 -16.91 6.12 0.09
CA SER A 554 -17.82 7.01 0.81
C SER A 554 -17.13 8.30 1.20
N MET A 555 -15.89 8.22 1.70
CA MET A 555 -15.07 9.39 2.03
C MET A 555 -14.80 10.28 0.80
N LEU A 556 -14.46 9.69 -0.35
CA LEU A 556 -14.30 10.45 -1.60
C LEU A 556 -15.59 11.12 -2.04
N LYS A 557 -16.73 10.44 -1.88
CA LYS A 557 -18.04 11.01 -2.21
C LYS A 557 -18.35 12.21 -1.32
N LEU A 558 -18.25 12.05 0.00
CA LEU A 558 -18.43 13.14 0.96
C LEU A 558 -17.54 14.35 0.64
N LEU A 559 -16.25 14.11 0.38
CA LEU A 559 -15.31 15.18 0.03
C LEU A 559 -15.74 15.95 -1.23
N LYS A 560 -16.21 15.25 -2.27
CA LYS A 560 -16.68 15.87 -3.52
C LYS A 560 -17.98 16.64 -3.31
N ASP A 561 -18.92 16.06 -2.58
CA ASP A 561 -20.23 16.64 -2.34
C ASP A 561 -20.10 17.92 -1.49
N VAL A 562 -19.26 17.90 -0.43
CA VAL A 562 -18.93 19.09 0.37
C VAL A 562 -18.26 20.19 -0.44
N ARG A 563 -17.24 19.86 -1.23
CA ARG A 563 -16.57 20.85 -2.12
C ARG A 563 -17.55 21.44 -3.14
N GLN A 564 -18.48 20.64 -3.65
CA GLN A 564 -19.49 21.08 -4.60
C GLN A 564 -20.54 21.98 -3.94
N PHE A 565 -20.98 21.65 -2.72
CA PHE A 565 -21.91 22.45 -1.94
C PHE A 565 -21.31 23.83 -1.64
N ILE A 566 -20.08 23.88 -1.10
CA ILE A 566 -19.37 25.14 -0.83
C ILE A 566 -19.28 26.02 -2.08
N LYS A 567 -19.02 25.43 -3.24
CA LYS A 567 -18.90 26.17 -4.50
C LYS A 567 -20.24 26.69 -5.05
N THR A 568 -21.35 26.01 -4.77
CA THR A 568 -22.65 26.29 -5.40
C THR A 568 -23.52 27.18 -4.53
N GLU A 569 -23.57 26.88 -3.22
CA GLU A 569 -24.49 27.51 -2.27
C GLU A 569 -23.79 28.55 -1.39
N LEU A 570 -22.47 28.44 -1.20
CA LEU A 570 -21.68 29.32 -0.35
C LEU A 570 -20.67 30.16 -1.16
N VAL A 571 -19.97 31.06 -0.48
CA VAL A 571 -18.86 31.83 -1.05
C VAL A 571 -17.57 31.01 -0.89
N GLU A 572 -17.00 30.52 -1.99
CA GLU A 572 -15.79 29.65 -1.96
C GLU A 572 -14.62 30.29 -1.19
N ASP A 573 -14.45 31.62 -1.30
CA ASP A 573 -13.40 32.37 -0.59
C ASP A 573 -13.57 32.33 0.95
N ASN A 574 -14.78 32.12 1.46
CA ASN A 574 -15.03 31.97 2.90
C ASN A 574 -14.63 30.60 3.43
N PHE A 575 -14.49 29.59 2.56
CA PHE A 575 -14.16 28.21 2.94
C PHE A 575 -13.04 27.63 2.06
N PRO A 576 -11.84 28.25 2.09
CA PRO A 576 -10.79 27.99 1.09
C PRO A 576 -10.13 26.61 1.23
N VAL A 577 -10.32 25.93 2.36
CA VAL A 577 -9.66 24.66 2.70
C VAL A 577 -10.67 23.62 3.20
N VAL A 578 -10.70 22.47 2.51
CA VAL A 578 -11.40 21.25 2.93
C VAL A 578 -10.39 20.10 2.93
N THR A 579 -10.03 19.63 4.12
CA THR A 579 -8.90 18.74 4.36
C THR A 579 -9.17 17.73 5.49
N GLY A 580 -8.13 17.13 6.08
CA GLY A 580 -8.21 16.10 7.10
C GLY A 580 -8.03 14.69 6.54
N PHE A 581 -8.18 13.67 7.38
CA PHE A 581 -7.95 12.28 7.00
C PHE A 581 -8.85 11.83 5.84
N VAL A 582 -10.11 12.26 5.85
CA VAL A 582 -11.10 11.98 4.79
C VAL A 582 -10.62 12.50 3.44
N ALA A 583 -9.99 13.68 3.43
CA ALA A 583 -9.47 14.27 2.20
C ALA A 583 -8.25 13.53 1.66
N ILE A 584 -7.32 13.10 2.54
CA ILE A 584 -6.16 12.28 2.16
C ILE A 584 -6.64 10.98 1.49
N VAL A 585 -7.55 10.26 2.14
CA VAL A 585 -8.09 9.00 1.62
C VAL A 585 -8.81 9.21 0.29
N GLY A 586 -9.62 10.28 0.19
CA GLY A 586 -10.30 10.63 -1.06
C GLY A 586 -9.34 10.87 -2.23
N GLU A 587 -8.29 11.67 -2.03
CA GLU A 587 -7.28 11.93 -3.07
C GLU A 587 -6.53 10.64 -3.46
N LEU A 588 -6.24 9.77 -2.49
CA LEU A 588 -5.58 8.49 -2.74
C LEU A 588 -6.43 7.54 -3.60
N VAL A 589 -7.75 7.46 -3.40
CA VAL A 589 -8.64 6.63 -4.24
C VAL A 589 -8.49 7.00 -5.71
N ASP A 590 -8.57 8.29 -6.02
CA ASP A 590 -8.49 8.76 -7.39
C ASP A 590 -7.07 8.60 -7.98
N MET A 591 -6.03 8.84 -7.18
CA MET A 591 -4.64 8.62 -7.57
C MET A 591 -4.31 7.14 -7.82
N VAL A 592 -4.87 6.21 -7.03
CA VAL A 592 -4.74 4.76 -7.23
C VAL A 592 -5.37 4.35 -8.56
N VAL A 593 -6.62 4.75 -8.82
CA VAL A 593 -7.34 4.38 -10.04
C VAL A 593 -6.68 4.98 -11.28
N ARG A 594 -6.45 6.29 -11.30
CA ARG A 594 -5.83 6.97 -12.45
C ARG A 594 -4.38 6.55 -12.63
N GLY A 595 -3.63 6.41 -11.53
CA GLY A 595 -2.26 5.92 -11.54
C GLY A 595 -2.18 4.53 -12.17
N GLN A 596 -3.07 3.63 -11.76
CA GLN A 596 -3.13 2.27 -12.29
C GLN A 596 -3.44 2.24 -13.79
N MET A 597 -4.46 3.00 -14.23
CA MET A 597 -4.80 3.07 -15.65
C MET A 597 -3.63 3.61 -16.49
N ARG A 598 -2.94 4.64 -15.99
CA ARG A 598 -1.77 5.23 -16.67
C ARG A 598 -0.61 4.24 -16.76
N SER A 599 -0.24 3.58 -15.66
CA SER A 599 0.87 2.64 -15.64
C SER A 599 0.57 1.38 -16.44
N LEU A 600 -0.66 0.85 -16.38
CA LEU A 600 -1.09 -0.31 -17.16
C LEU A 600 -1.03 -0.04 -18.67
N ILE A 601 -1.66 1.04 -19.14
CA ILE A 601 -1.67 1.39 -20.57
C ILE A 601 -0.25 1.63 -21.07
N LEU A 602 0.55 2.39 -20.32
CA LEU A 602 1.94 2.66 -20.69
C LEU A 602 2.77 1.37 -20.73
N SER A 603 2.61 0.48 -19.75
CA SER A 603 3.33 -0.79 -19.69
C SER A 603 3.02 -1.69 -20.90
N ILE A 604 1.74 -1.84 -21.23
CA ILE A 604 1.32 -2.59 -22.44
C ILE A 604 1.89 -1.95 -23.70
N ALA A 605 1.82 -0.63 -23.82
CA ALA A 605 2.34 0.09 -24.98
C ALA A 605 3.87 -0.07 -25.14
N LEU A 606 4.63 0.10 -24.06
CA LEU A 606 6.08 -0.01 -24.06
C LEU A 606 6.54 -1.45 -24.35
N VAL A 607 5.95 -2.43 -23.68
CA VAL A 607 6.30 -3.84 -23.88
C VAL A 607 5.88 -4.35 -25.26
N SER A 608 4.70 -3.96 -25.76
CA SER A 608 4.27 -4.28 -27.12
C SER A 608 5.20 -3.66 -28.16
N THR A 609 5.59 -2.39 -27.99
CA THR A 609 6.56 -1.71 -28.86
C THR A 609 7.91 -2.41 -28.84
N LEU A 610 8.42 -2.76 -27.65
CA LEU A 610 9.69 -3.47 -27.49
C LEU A 610 9.64 -4.85 -28.17
N CYS A 611 8.57 -5.61 -27.97
CA CYS A 611 8.37 -6.89 -28.64
C CYS A 611 8.27 -6.72 -30.17
N ALA A 612 7.60 -5.67 -30.65
CA ALA A 612 7.51 -5.36 -32.06
C ALA A 612 8.89 -5.07 -32.67
N LEU A 613 9.76 -4.36 -31.94
CA LEU A 613 11.15 -4.11 -32.34
C LEU A 613 11.98 -5.41 -32.34
N ILE A 614 11.88 -6.22 -31.29
CA ILE A 614 12.58 -7.52 -31.16
C ILE A 614 12.25 -8.44 -32.33
N PHE A 615 10.96 -8.61 -32.62
CA PHE A 615 10.52 -9.48 -33.72
C PHE A 615 10.60 -8.82 -35.09
N ARG A 616 10.84 -7.50 -35.14
CA ARG A 616 10.72 -6.63 -36.32
C ARG A 616 9.35 -6.76 -36.99
N SER A 617 8.30 -6.80 -36.17
CA SER A 617 6.92 -7.01 -36.62
C SER A 617 5.91 -6.50 -35.59
N ILE A 618 5.01 -5.61 -36.02
CA ILE A 618 3.88 -5.14 -35.20
C ILE A 618 2.99 -6.31 -34.76
N ILE A 619 2.74 -7.27 -35.66
CA ILE A 619 1.99 -8.48 -35.34
C ILE A 619 2.73 -9.30 -34.26
N GLY A 620 4.06 -9.37 -34.32
CA GLY A 620 4.86 -10.01 -33.27
C GLY A 620 4.68 -9.34 -31.90
N GLY A 621 4.66 -8.00 -31.85
CA GLY A 621 4.36 -7.24 -30.64
C GLY A 621 2.96 -7.54 -30.08
N LEU A 622 1.93 -7.41 -30.92
CA LEU A 622 0.54 -7.67 -30.52
C LEU A 622 0.31 -9.12 -30.07
N LEU A 623 0.89 -10.10 -30.77
CA LEU A 623 0.78 -11.50 -30.37
C LEU A 623 1.46 -11.80 -29.04
N SER A 624 2.54 -11.08 -28.71
CA SER A 624 3.29 -11.30 -27.47
C SER A 624 2.49 -10.91 -26.23
N ILE A 625 1.60 -9.92 -26.33
CA ILE A 625 0.80 -9.44 -25.20
C ILE A 625 -0.52 -10.21 -25.01
N VAL A 626 -0.95 -11.06 -25.94
CA VAL A 626 -2.26 -11.75 -25.85
C VAL A 626 -2.42 -12.60 -24.56
N PRO A 627 -1.48 -13.52 -24.22
CA PRO A 627 -1.58 -14.29 -22.98
C PRO A 627 -1.58 -13.42 -21.72
N LEU A 628 -0.79 -12.35 -21.77
CA LEU A 628 -0.62 -11.40 -20.68
C LEU A 628 -1.90 -10.61 -20.44
N THR A 629 -2.47 -9.96 -21.46
CA THR A 629 -3.75 -9.24 -21.39
C THR A 629 -4.87 -10.14 -20.89
N GLY A 630 -4.92 -11.40 -21.36
CA GLY A 630 -5.86 -12.39 -20.84
C GLY A 630 -5.70 -12.62 -19.34
N ALA A 631 -4.47 -12.83 -18.86
CA ALA A 631 -4.19 -12.97 -17.43
C ALA A 631 -4.59 -11.71 -16.62
N ILE A 632 -4.33 -10.51 -17.14
CA ILE A 632 -4.72 -9.24 -16.49
C ILE A 632 -6.24 -9.17 -16.28
N ILE A 633 -7.01 -9.48 -17.33
CA ILE A 633 -8.48 -9.47 -17.28
C ILE A 633 -8.98 -10.48 -16.25
N VAL A 634 -8.42 -11.70 -16.25
CA VAL A 634 -8.82 -12.74 -15.29
C VAL A 634 -8.51 -12.31 -13.86
N VAL A 635 -7.35 -11.69 -13.61
CA VAL A 635 -6.96 -11.20 -12.28
C VAL A 635 -7.91 -10.11 -11.77
N PHE A 636 -8.20 -9.08 -12.56
CA PHE A 636 -9.14 -8.02 -12.15
C PHE A 636 -10.57 -8.54 -12.00
N GLY A 637 -11.00 -9.44 -12.90
CA GLY A 637 -12.30 -10.09 -12.77
C GLY A 637 -12.40 -10.94 -11.50
N LEU A 638 -11.34 -11.66 -11.17
CA LEU A 638 -11.23 -12.44 -9.93
C LEU A 638 -11.24 -11.53 -8.69
N MET A 639 -10.57 -10.37 -8.73
CA MET A 639 -10.65 -9.39 -7.66
C MET A 639 -12.10 -8.98 -7.38
N GLY A 640 -12.86 -8.58 -8.41
CA GLY A 640 -14.24 -8.17 -8.21
C GLY A 640 -15.21 -9.31 -7.84
N HIS A 641 -14.94 -10.55 -8.25
CA HIS A 641 -15.75 -11.71 -7.83
C HIS A 641 -15.45 -12.16 -6.40
N LEU A 642 -14.20 -12.07 -5.96
CA LEU A 642 -13.77 -12.46 -4.61
C LEU A 642 -13.88 -11.32 -3.60
N GLY A 643 -14.23 -10.11 -4.04
CA GLY A 643 -14.27 -8.93 -3.18
C GLY A 643 -12.89 -8.46 -2.71
N ILE A 644 -11.84 -8.74 -3.49
CA ILE A 644 -10.49 -8.25 -3.20
C ILE A 644 -10.41 -6.79 -3.67
N GLU A 645 -10.05 -5.91 -2.75
CA GLU A 645 -10.00 -4.47 -3.00
C GLU A 645 -8.79 -4.06 -3.86
N LEU A 646 -9.02 -3.06 -4.71
CA LEU A 646 -7.97 -2.30 -5.36
C LEU A 646 -7.45 -1.27 -4.36
N ASN A 647 -6.24 -1.48 -3.87
CA ASN A 647 -5.54 -0.62 -2.93
C ASN A 647 -4.19 -0.21 -3.51
N VAL A 648 -3.38 0.49 -2.73
CA VAL A 648 -2.09 0.99 -3.19
C VAL A 648 -1.15 -0.13 -3.65
N ALA A 649 -1.11 -1.27 -2.95
CA ALA A 649 -0.25 -2.40 -3.32
C ALA A 649 -0.81 -3.18 -4.52
N THR A 650 -2.09 -3.54 -4.50
CA THR A 650 -2.72 -4.33 -5.56
C THR A 650 -2.84 -3.55 -6.88
N ALA A 651 -2.83 -2.21 -6.84
CA ALA A 651 -2.73 -1.38 -8.03
C ALA A 651 -1.39 -1.56 -8.77
N MET A 652 -0.27 -1.81 -8.08
CA MET A 652 1.01 -1.97 -8.77
C MET A 652 1.14 -3.30 -9.51
N LEU A 653 0.27 -4.26 -9.19
CA LEU A 653 0.27 -5.63 -9.69
C LEU A 653 0.40 -5.71 -11.22
N SER A 654 -0.34 -4.89 -11.96
CA SER A 654 -0.47 -5.07 -13.40
C SER A 654 0.81 -4.72 -14.16
N SER A 655 1.47 -3.62 -13.81
CA SER A 655 2.76 -3.24 -14.42
C SER A 655 3.87 -4.25 -14.07
N ILE A 656 3.84 -4.77 -12.84
CA ILE A 656 4.79 -5.79 -12.37
C ILE A 656 4.58 -7.11 -13.13
N MET A 657 3.33 -7.58 -13.22
CA MET A 657 2.95 -8.76 -13.99
C MET A 657 3.34 -8.63 -15.46
N ILE A 658 3.26 -7.43 -16.07
CA ILE A 658 3.68 -7.22 -17.45
C ILE A 658 5.19 -7.43 -17.61
N GLY A 659 6.00 -6.93 -16.69
CA GLY A 659 7.45 -7.13 -16.71
C GLY A 659 7.86 -8.59 -16.56
N VAL A 660 7.17 -9.35 -15.70
CA VAL A 660 7.54 -10.74 -15.37
C VAL A 660 6.87 -11.76 -16.30
N GLY A 661 5.59 -11.60 -16.63
CA GLY A 661 4.80 -12.57 -17.38
C GLY A 661 5.05 -12.57 -18.88
N ILE A 662 5.58 -11.47 -19.45
CA ILE A 662 5.85 -11.37 -20.90
C ILE A 662 6.95 -12.34 -21.36
N ASP A 663 7.92 -12.63 -20.49
CA ASP A 663 9.11 -13.41 -20.81
C ASP A 663 8.74 -14.81 -21.30
N TYR A 664 7.70 -15.42 -20.73
CA TYR A 664 7.19 -16.74 -21.14
C TYR A 664 6.76 -16.75 -22.61
N THR A 665 6.07 -15.69 -23.04
CA THR A 665 5.59 -15.58 -24.42
C THR A 665 6.75 -15.28 -25.37
N ILE A 666 7.71 -14.44 -24.97
CA ILE A 666 8.90 -14.11 -25.77
C ILE A 666 9.75 -15.35 -25.99
N HIS A 667 10.09 -16.09 -24.94
CA HIS A 667 10.88 -17.32 -25.04
C HIS A 667 10.18 -18.36 -25.91
N PHE A 668 8.86 -18.52 -25.77
CA PHE A 668 8.08 -19.40 -26.61
C PHE A 668 8.14 -18.98 -28.09
N LEU A 669 7.85 -17.71 -28.39
CA LEU A 669 7.84 -17.18 -29.76
C LEU A 669 9.22 -17.24 -30.41
N TYR A 670 10.28 -16.92 -29.67
CA TYR A 670 11.64 -16.96 -30.16
C TYR A 670 12.05 -18.39 -30.55
N ARG A 671 11.80 -19.37 -29.68
CA ARG A 671 12.12 -20.77 -29.98
C ARG A 671 11.26 -21.31 -31.12
N PHE A 672 9.96 -21.03 -31.10
CA PHE A 672 9.04 -21.44 -32.17
C PHE A 672 9.49 -20.91 -33.53
N ARG A 673 9.91 -19.64 -33.59
CA ARG A 673 10.46 -19.04 -34.80
C ARG A 673 11.73 -19.74 -35.27
N SER A 674 12.63 -20.10 -34.35
CA SER A 674 13.85 -20.84 -34.68
C SER A 674 13.55 -22.22 -35.27
N GLU A 675 12.58 -22.96 -34.73
CA GLU A 675 12.20 -24.28 -35.24
C GLU A 675 11.55 -24.21 -36.63
N VAL A 676 10.68 -23.22 -36.86
CA VAL A 676 10.09 -22.98 -38.19
C VAL A 676 11.16 -22.61 -39.21
N GLN A 677 12.12 -21.76 -38.84
CA GLN A 677 13.25 -21.39 -39.71
C GLN A 677 14.19 -22.56 -39.99
N ALA A 678 14.29 -23.53 -39.07
CA ALA A 678 14.99 -24.80 -39.28
C ALA A 678 14.22 -25.80 -40.16
N GLY A 679 13.05 -25.43 -40.68
CA GLY A 679 12.26 -26.21 -41.63
C GLY A 679 11.14 -27.06 -41.01
N ALA A 680 10.88 -26.96 -39.71
CA ALA A 680 9.78 -27.68 -39.08
C ALA A 680 8.40 -27.15 -39.53
N THR A 681 7.41 -28.04 -39.63
CA THR A 681 6.02 -27.61 -39.83
C THR A 681 5.52 -26.86 -38.58
N ALA A 682 4.45 -26.05 -38.70
CA ALA A 682 3.92 -25.30 -37.55
C ALA A 682 3.56 -26.22 -36.35
N GLN A 683 3.07 -27.43 -36.62
CA GLN A 683 2.69 -28.39 -35.58
C GLN A 683 3.92 -29.03 -34.93
N GLU A 684 4.92 -29.42 -35.74
CA GLU A 684 6.19 -29.94 -35.24
C GLU A 684 6.95 -28.89 -34.43
N ALA A 685 6.98 -27.64 -34.90
CA ALA A 685 7.61 -26.53 -34.22
C ALA A 685 6.98 -26.27 -32.84
N VAL A 686 5.64 -26.38 -32.70
CA VAL A 686 4.97 -26.32 -31.38
C VAL A 686 5.49 -27.43 -30.47
N LEU A 687 5.46 -28.68 -30.92
CA LEU A 687 5.85 -29.82 -30.08
C LEU A 687 7.33 -29.75 -29.66
N ARG A 688 8.22 -29.37 -30.58
CA ARG A 688 9.63 -29.16 -30.29
C ARG A 688 9.85 -28.01 -29.32
N THR A 689 9.13 -26.89 -29.49
CA THR A 689 9.21 -25.74 -28.57
C THR A 689 8.76 -26.12 -27.16
N LEU A 690 7.63 -26.82 -27.02
CA LEU A 690 7.12 -27.28 -25.72
C LEU A 690 8.10 -28.23 -25.02
N THR A 691 8.65 -29.22 -25.75
CA THR A 691 9.53 -30.24 -25.17
C THR A 691 10.96 -29.76 -24.90
N THR A 692 11.35 -28.61 -25.46
CA THR A 692 12.65 -27.95 -25.23
C THR A 692 12.48 -26.73 -24.32
N SER A 693 12.24 -25.54 -24.87
CA SER A 693 12.12 -24.28 -24.13
C SER A 693 10.91 -24.26 -23.17
N GLY A 694 9.84 -25.00 -23.47
CA GLY A 694 8.65 -25.07 -22.59
C GLY A 694 8.95 -25.57 -21.18
N LYS A 695 9.92 -26.48 -21.01
CA LYS A 695 10.37 -26.91 -19.66
C LYS A 695 11.03 -25.77 -18.90
N GLY A 696 11.91 -25.03 -19.56
CA GLY A 696 12.58 -23.86 -18.97
C GLY A 696 11.56 -22.80 -18.55
N ILE A 697 10.55 -22.56 -19.39
CA ILE A 697 9.44 -21.64 -19.08
C ILE A 697 8.65 -22.10 -17.84
N ILE A 698 8.34 -23.39 -17.71
CA ILE A 698 7.65 -23.94 -16.52
C ILE A 698 8.50 -23.78 -15.26
N TYR A 699 9.79 -24.11 -15.32
CA TYR A 699 10.67 -23.99 -14.16
C TYR A 699 10.86 -22.55 -13.71
N ASN A 700 10.99 -21.62 -14.65
CA ASN A 700 11.01 -20.19 -14.36
C ASN A 700 9.70 -19.78 -13.68
N ALA A 701 8.54 -20.06 -14.29
CA ALA A 701 7.25 -19.67 -13.71
C ALA A 701 7.01 -20.26 -12.31
N LEU A 702 7.43 -21.50 -12.06
CA LEU A 702 7.39 -22.10 -10.73
C LEU A 702 8.33 -21.40 -9.75
N SER A 703 9.51 -20.98 -10.19
CA SER A 703 10.44 -20.18 -9.39
C SER A 703 9.83 -18.86 -8.95
N VAL A 704 9.24 -18.13 -9.89
CA VAL A 704 8.55 -16.88 -9.61
C VAL A 704 7.39 -17.12 -8.63
N ILE A 705 6.53 -18.12 -8.90
CA ILE A 705 5.41 -18.48 -8.02
C ILE A 705 5.88 -18.76 -6.60
N VAL A 706 6.89 -19.62 -6.41
CA VAL A 706 7.43 -19.96 -5.09
C VAL A 706 8.00 -18.73 -4.39
N GLY A 707 8.70 -17.86 -5.11
CA GLY A 707 9.23 -16.61 -4.57
C GLY A 707 8.13 -15.69 -4.01
N PHE A 708 7.02 -15.54 -4.73
CA PHE A 708 5.89 -14.71 -4.28
C PHE A 708 4.96 -15.39 -3.27
N CYS A 709 4.94 -16.73 -3.18
CA CYS A 709 4.19 -17.47 -2.15
C CYS A 709 4.59 -17.07 -0.72
N VAL A 710 5.82 -16.58 -0.52
CA VAL A 710 6.30 -16.03 0.75
C VAL A 710 5.35 -14.97 1.30
N LEU A 711 4.81 -14.10 0.43
CA LEU A 711 3.93 -13.00 0.83
C LEU A 711 2.59 -13.46 1.42
N LEU A 712 2.18 -14.71 1.16
CA LEU A 712 0.95 -15.30 1.70
C LEU A 712 0.99 -15.49 3.22
N VAL A 713 2.16 -15.32 3.85
CA VAL A 713 2.34 -15.40 5.30
C VAL A 713 2.19 -14.02 5.97
N SER A 714 2.10 -12.94 5.19
CA SER A 714 2.02 -11.57 5.73
C SER A 714 0.80 -11.36 6.63
N GLY A 715 1.02 -10.61 7.72
CA GLY A 715 -0.05 -10.12 8.58
C GLY A 715 -0.88 -9.00 7.93
N PHE A 716 -0.33 -8.35 6.91
CA PHE A 716 -0.91 -7.19 6.22
C PHE A 716 -1.67 -7.62 4.96
N LEU A 717 -2.98 -7.37 4.93
CA LEU A 717 -3.86 -7.85 3.86
C LEU A 717 -3.45 -7.38 2.45
N PRO A 718 -3.02 -6.11 2.23
CA PRO A 718 -2.55 -5.69 0.92
C PRO A 718 -1.38 -6.51 0.38
N ILE A 719 -0.43 -6.89 1.24
CA ILE A 719 0.75 -7.69 0.85
C ILE A 719 0.37 -9.14 0.61
N TYR A 720 -0.49 -9.70 1.48
CA TYR A 720 -1.08 -11.03 1.29
C TYR A 720 -1.80 -11.16 -0.06
N PHE A 721 -2.75 -10.24 -0.33
CA PHE A 721 -3.53 -10.26 -1.57
C PHE A 721 -2.67 -9.97 -2.79
N PHE A 722 -1.67 -9.09 -2.68
CA PHE A 722 -0.69 -8.87 -3.74
C PHE A 722 0.03 -10.18 -4.11
N GLY A 723 0.54 -10.92 -3.12
CA GLY A 723 1.18 -12.22 -3.33
C GLY A 723 0.24 -13.25 -3.97
N PHE A 724 -0.98 -13.35 -3.46
CA PHE A 724 -2.01 -14.23 -4.00
C PHE A 724 -2.33 -13.93 -5.47
N LEU A 725 -2.51 -12.65 -5.81
CA LEU A 725 -2.82 -12.22 -7.16
C LEU A 725 -1.62 -12.38 -8.11
N ILE A 726 -0.38 -12.16 -7.66
CA ILE A 726 0.83 -12.45 -8.46
C ILE A 726 0.91 -13.95 -8.77
N VAL A 727 0.74 -14.82 -7.77
CA VAL A 727 0.83 -16.28 -7.99
C VAL A 727 -0.18 -16.75 -9.02
N PHE A 728 -1.43 -16.28 -8.89
CA PHE A 728 -2.48 -16.60 -9.84
C PHE A 728 -2.19 -16.02 -11.24
N SER A 729 -1.68 -14.80 -11.30
CA SER A 729 -1.40 -14.12 -12.56
C SER A 729 -0.26 -14.79 -13.34
N ILE A 730 0.82 -15.16 -12.68
CA ILE A 730 1.94 -15.89 -13.28
C ILE A 730 1.49 -17.27 -13.77
N ALA A 731 0.64 -17.97 -13.01
CA ALA A 731 0.04 -19.22 -13.44
C ALA A 731 -0.84 -19.03 -14.69
N ALA A 732 -1.65 -17.97 -14.74
CA ALA A 732 -2.47 -17.62 -15.90
C ALA A 732 -1.60 -17.25 -17.13
N CYS A 733 -0.53 -16.49 -16.95
CA CYS A 733 0.44 -16.16 -18.01
C CYS A 733 1.13 -17.43 -18.54
N LEU A 734 1.57 -18.33 -17.66
CA LEU A 734 2.18 -19.61 -18.03
C LEU A 734 1.22 -20.47 -18.86
N LEU A 735 -0.03 -20.63 -18.39
CA LEU A 735 -1.07 -21.36 -19.10
C LEU A 735 -1.38 -20.70 -20.46
N GLY A 736 -1.44 -19.37 -20.52
CA GLY A 736 -1.61 -18.65 -21.77
C GLY A 736 -0.45 -18.88 -22.75
N ALA A 737 0.80 -18.78 -22.29
CA ALA A 737 1.99 -18.98 -23.11
C ALA A 737 2.11 -20.43 -23.63
N LEU A 738 1.75 -21.44 -22.83
CA LEU A 738 1.90 -22.85 -23.19
C LEU A 738 0.67 -23.49 -23.82
N SER A 739 -0.47 -22.79 -23.85
CA SER A 739 -1.73 -23.33 -24.39
C SER A 739 -2.35 -22.42 -25.45
N VAL A 740 -2.52 -21.12 -25.16
CA VAL A 740 -3.11 -20.16 -26.11
C VAL A 740 -2.17 -19.91 -27.28
N MET A 741 -0.87 -19.69 -27.02
CA MET A 741 0.09 -19.41 -28.09
C MET A 741 0.24 -20.55 -29.10
N PRO A 742 0.42 -21.84 -28.71
CA PRO A 742 0.39 -22.95 -29.65
C PRO A 742 -0.83 -22.97 -30.57
N ALA A 743 -2.02 -22.81 -29.99
CA ALA A 743 -3.27 -22.84 -30.74
C ALA A 743 -3.37 -21.68 -31.73
N LEU A 744 -2.97 -20.48 -31.29
CA LEU A 744 -3.04 -19.25 -32.06
C LEU A 744 -2.04 -19.25 -33.24
N LEU A 745 -0.81 -19.68 -33.01
CA LEU A 745 0.26 -19.69 -34.03
C LEU A 745 0.00 -20.68 -35.17
N VAL A 746 -0.62 -21.83 -34.86
CA VAL A 746 -1.01 -22.83 -35.86
C VAL A 746 -2.13 -22.31 -36.78
N ILE A 747 -2.99 -21.40 -36.29
CA ILE A 747 -4.08 -20.79 -37.05
C ILE A 747 -3.58 -19.59 -37.86
N ILE A 748 -2.95 -18.62 -37.20
CA ILE A 748 -2.60 -17.33 -37.80
C ILE A 748 -1.43 -17.47 -38.79
N LYS A 749 -0.48 -18.37 -38.50
CA LYS A 749 0.77 -18.56 -39.27
C LYS A 749 1.42 -17.21 -39.67
N PRO A 750 1.80 -16.37 -38.68
CA PRO A 750 2.15 -14.98 -38.94
C PRO A 750 3.41 -14.84 -39.80
N LYS A 751 3.39 -13.92 -40.78
CA LYS A 751 4.46 -13.77 -41.79
C LYS A 751 5.85 -13.58 -41.18
N PHE A 752 6.00 -12.89 -40.05
CA PHE A 752 7.31 -12.64 -39.43
C PHE A 752 8.02 -13.91 -38.92
N ILE A 753 7.25 -14.98 -38.70
CA ILE A 753 7.75 -16.30 -38.31
C ILE A 753 8.02 -17.17 -39.54
N PHE A 754 7.10 -17.15 -40.50
CA PHE A 754 7.09 -18.08 -41.64
C PHE A 754 7.80 -17.56 -42.91
N SER A 755 8.15 -16.27 -43.00
CA SER A 755 8.92 -15.75 -44.15
C SER A 755 10.40 -16.10 -44.01
N LYS A 756 10.99 -16.78 -45.02
CA LYS A 756 12.45 -16.91 -45.12
C LYS A 756 13.07 -15.51 -45.20
N ARG A 757 14.04 -15.20 -44.34
CA ARG A 757 14.88 -14.00 -44.49
C ARG A 757 15.55 -14.08 -45.87
N SER A 758 15.26 -13.14 -46.77
CA SER A 758 16.17 -12.91 -47.89
C SER A 758 17.49 -12.43 -47.27
N GLY A 759 18.59 -13.10 -47.56
CA GLY A 759 19.91 -12.73 -47.04
C GLY A 759 20.21 -11.26 -47.29
N ARG A 760 20.68 -10.58 -46.24
CA ARG A 760 21.56 -9.42 -46.34
C ARG A 760 22.74 -9.70 -45.43
#